data_AF-A0A945GSD3-F1
#
_entry.id   AF-A0A945GSD3-F1
#
_cell.length_a   1.000
_cell.length_b   1.000
_cell.length_c   1.000
_cell.angle_alpha   90.00
_cell.angle_beta   90.00
_cell.angle_gamma   90.00
#
_symmetry.space_group_name_H-M   'P 1'
#
loop_
_entity.id
_entity.type
_entity.pdbx_description
1 polymer ?
#
loop_
_entity_poly.entity_id
_entity_poly.type
_entity_poly.pdbx_seq_one_letter_code
_entity_poly.pdbx_strand_id
1 'polypeptide(L)'
;MLALCLLISLLAAPAFSAPDFDGNGQIGLSDFFLFADHFGSADAVFDLDANGEVGLSDFFLFASAFGRSAVGVPSPDQGSNGTLFQRRWSYVSETSAVVYWQLGDIGEEGLSYVEYGRTRDLGRRTESTELHPHPRPRWAHLHRLRDLKSGFVYYYRMVVFDPSSGREAKSEILTFTTHSREGVIRVPDDLSGPPFILDRAGATYLLTRDVSAPGTAFEITASDVTLDLDGHTVLFGDDTDQQVRGVWVRNEGAAVVCNGHIVQGRRSGDYSSAVASRWRPQPTEIFGISTDVHLKCAYPVKMFGATAHLRLHHNHLYSRVTEIESRHYPGNDLLRLDIDGGDIHIHDNLLTEGCHVGIRLIGKGANVEVDHNDIRHHQQYVNGYALSVSCAGSDVHHNRITSCGRGVHLTGDGIHLHDNYLDIYGHQQLSDLPQGSRPFKHQKVELHGIKLEGRGVKNCLIYGNSVRIVQKLPRASGGIGSPDDKISSGVYLHSLSSSLTADRLTDVTRSWEADRWKGYFVRYAPDLPPVRILGNDATSLLASFAYGTPSAYTIYMQWEYVPATPLNIASYDPNAMNEIRDNTFVALSEYPVERIGTYGDSGEWASTLHLVGMDKGEAQPGNYSAYIHDNRFTSNHLFVSADRTVDMTVRVEENIFTLSSELPPLEGHRPFRNIDRPFAETIAAGANAFVGMTPER
;
A
#
# COMPACT_ATOMS: atom_id res chain seq x y z
N MET A 1 -60.77 -27.53 25.45
CA MET A 1 -59.96 -28.32 26.40
C MET A 1 -58.55 -28.43 25.83
N LEU A 2 -57.56 -28.10 26.66
CA LEU A 2 -56.15 -27.83 26.34
C LEU A 2 -55.44 -28.95 25.56
N ALA A 3 -54.63 -28.57 24.57
CA ALA A 3 -53.47 -29.33 24.12
C ALA A 3 -52.21 -28.59 24.57
N LEU A 4 -51.37 -29.28 25.32
CA LEU A 4 -50.22 -28.77 26.08
C LEU A 4 -49.00 -28.64 25.16
N CYS A 5 -48.44 -27.43 25.03
CA CYS A 5 -47.16 -27.16 24.41
C CYS A 5 -46.01 -27.76 25.24
N LEU A 6 -45.14 -28.55 24.60
CA LEU A 6 -43.87 -28.97 25.15
C LEU A 6 -42.83 -27.88 24.84
N LEU A 7 -42.46 -27.08 25.85
CA LEU A 7 -41.32 -26.16 25.76
C LEU A 7 -40.04 -26.97 26.00
N ILE A 8 -39.18 -27.06 24.98
CA ILE A 8 -37.77 -27.44 25.17
C ILE A 8 -37.06 -26.15 25.58
N SER A 9 -36.74 -26.01 26.86
CA SER A 9 -35.82 -24.99 27.35
C SER A 9 -34.40 -25.35 26.91
N LEU A 10 -33.87 -24.63 25.91
CA LEU A 10 -32.44 -24.57 25.67
C LEU A 10 -31.80 -23.89 26.89
N LEU A 11 -30.99 -24.63 27.65
CA LEU A 11 -30.06 -24.06 28.61
C LEU A 11 -28.99 -23.29 27.81
N ALA A 12 -28.98 -21.97 27.95
CA ALA A 12 -27.88 -21.14 27.47
C ALA A 12 -26.60 -21.55 28.22
N ALA A 13 -25.51 -21.80 27.49
CA ALA A 13 -24.19 -21.87 28.10
C ALA A 13 -23.87 -20.50 28.75
N PRO A 14 -23.23 -20.46 29.93
CA PRO A 14 -22.84 -19.19 30.53
C PRO A 14 -21.88 -18.47 29.59
N ALA A 15 -22.17 -17.20 29.31
CA ALA A 15 -21.28 -16.34 28.56
C ALA A 15 -20.01 -16.10 29.39
N PHE A 16 -18.85 -16.40 28.83
CA PHE A 16 -17.57 -16.03 29.44
C PHE A 16 -17.50 -14.50 29.53
N SER A 17 -17.33 -13.97 30.75
CA SER A 17 -17.04 -12.55 30.95
C SER A 17 -15.64 -12.27 30.41
N ALA A 18 -15.49 -11.28 29.53
CA ALA A 18 -14.16 -10.78 29.19
C ALA A 18 -13.50 -10.21 30.47
N PRO A 19 -12.18 -10.34 30.65
CA PRO A 19 -11.48 -9.84 31.83
C PRO A 19 -11.25 -8.31 31.82
N ASP A 20 -12.26 -7.57 31.36
CA ASP A 20 -12.37 -6.10 31.42
C ASP A 20 -13.38 -5.77 32.52
N PHE A 21 -12.86 -5.72 33.75
CA PHE A 21 -13.63 -5.61 34.97
C PHE A 21 -14.02 -4.17 35.28
N ASP A 22 -13.30 -3.18 34.76
CA ASP A 22 -13.66 -1.76 34.88
C ASP A 22 -14.52 -1.23 33.71
N GLY A 23 -14.65 -2.04 32.64
CA GLY A 23 -15.50 -1.75 31.48
C GLY A 23 -14.94 -0.66 30.58
N ASN A 24 -13.63 -0.36 30.65
CA ASN A 24 -12.99 0.68 29.87
C ASN A 24 -12.67 0.25 28.42
N GLY A 25 -12.88 -1.03 28.08
CA GLY A 25 -12.67 -1.59 26.75
C GLY A 25 -11.25 -2.11 26.49
N GLN A 26 -10.33 -2.00 27.46
CA GLN A 26 -8.97 -2.53 27.42
C GLN A 26 -8.72 -3.42 28.63
N ILE A 27 -8.15 -4.61 28.42
CA ILE A 27 -7.76 -5.50 29.51
C ILE A 27 -6.36 -5.08 29.97
N GLY A 28 -6.32 -4.21 30.98
CA GLY A 28 -5.12 -3.50 31.40
C GLY A 28 -4.75 -3.70 32.87
N LEU A 29 -3.85 -2.83 33.36
CA LEU A 29 -3.42 -2.87 34.76
C LEU A 29 -4.56 -2.56 35.73
N SER A 30 -5.53 -1.74 35.33
CA SER A 30 -6.73 -1.45 36.13
C SER A 30 -7.53 -2.72 36.41
N ASP A 31 -7.77 -3.54 35.38
CA ASP A 31 -8.44 -4.83 35.50
C ASP A 31 -7.62 -5.83 36.30
N PHE A 32 -6.30 -5.79 36.17
CA PHE A 32 -5.41 -6.63 36.97
C PHE A 32 -5.54 -6.33 38.46
N PHE A 33 -5.63 -5.05 38.85
CA PHE A 33 -5.82 -4.71 40.26
C PHE A 33 -7.19 -5.15 40.77
N LEU A 34 -8.25 -5.00 39.97
CA LEU A 34 -9.58 -5.53 40.32
C LEU A 34 -9.58 -7.06 40.45
N PHE A 35 -8.90 -7.77 39.55
CA PHE A 35 -8.73 -9.22 39.63
C PHE A 35 -7.95 -9.64 40.88
N ALA A 36 -6.83 -8.97 41.16
CA ALA A 36 -5.97 -9.27 42.30
C ALA A 36 -6.68 -9.05 43.64
N ASP A 37 -7.55 -8.05 43.74
CA ASP A 37 -8.36 -7.78 44.93
C ASP A 37 -9.34 -8.91 45.25
N HIS A 38 -9.72 -9.71 44.25
CA HIS A 38 -10.65 -10.84 44.37
C HIS A 38 -9.99 -12.22 44.29
N PHE A 39 -8.66 -12.29 44.23
CA PHE A 39 -7.91 -13.55 44.15
C PHE A 39 -8.10 -14.40 45.42
N GLY A 40 -8.47 -15.67 45.26
CA GLY A 40 -8.84 -16.59 46.35
C GLY A 40 -10.28 -16.46 46.86
N SER A 41 -11.13 -15.71 46.17
CA SER A 41 -12.57 -15.60 46.46
C SER A 41 -13.42 -16.56 45.61
N ALA A 42 -14.74 -16.54 45.79
CA ALA A 42 -15.72 -17.26 44.96
C ALA A 42 -16.58 -16.30 44.12
N ASP A 43 -16.03 -15.13 43.77
CA ASP A 43 -16.74 -14.12 43.00
C ASP A 43 -16.83 -14.52 41.52
N ALA A 44 -18.04 -14.85 41.07
CA ALA A 44 -18.31 -15.31 39.71
C ALA A 44 -17.95 -14.30 38.62
N VAL A 45 -17.73 -13.01 38.95
CA VAL A 45 -17.27 -12.00 37.99
C VAL A 45 -15.80 -12.23 37.62
N PHE A 46 -14.97 -12.68 38.57
CA PHE A 46 -13.53 -12.86 38.41
C PHE A 46 -13.11 -14.32 38.19
N ASP A 47 -14.05 -15.26 38.38
CA ASP A 47 -13.92 -16.70 38.06
C ASP A 47 -14.12 -16.91 36.55
N LEU A 48 -13.03 -16.73 35.79
CA LEU A 48 -13.00 -16.72 34.33
C LEU A 48 -13.12 -18.13 33.72
N ASP A 49 -12.77 -19.19 34.44
CA ASP A 49 -12.98 -20.57 34.00
C ASP A 49 -14.26 -21.23 34.56
N ALA A 50 -14.98 -20.51 35.44
CA ALA A 50 -16.22 -20.92 36.10
C ALA A 50 -16.08 -22.18 36.97
N ASN A 51 -14.92 -22.38 37.60
CA ASN A 51 -14.67 -23.52 38.47
C ASN A 51 -15.18 -23.34 39.92
N GLY A 52 -15.63 -22.14 40.29
CA GLY A 52 -16.16 -21.77 41.60
C GLY A 52 -15.14 -21.08 42.54
N GLU A 53 -13.91 -20.82 42.09
CA GLU A 53 -12.86 -20.13 42.82
C GLU A 53 -12.03 -19.23 41.88
N VAL A 54 -11.74 -17.99 42.28
CA VAL A 54 -10.85 -17.07 41.56
C VAL A 54 -9.39 -17.45 41.85
N GLY A 55 -8.79 -18.26 41.00
CA GLY A 55 -7.50 -18.91 41.25
C GLY A 55 -6.44 -18.70 40.17
N LEU A 56 -5.39 -19.52 40.22
CA LEU A 56 -4.28 -19.46 39.26
C LEU A 56 -4.70 -19.77 37.82
N SER A 57 -5.72 -20.61 37.62
CA SER A 57 -6.27 -20.90 36.30
C SER A 57 -6.91 -19.66 35.68
N ASP A 58 -7.68 -18.90 36.44
CA ASP A 58 -8.25 -17.61 36.02
C ASP A 58 -7.17 -16.58 35.75
N PHE A 59 -6.11 -16.56 36.56
CA PHE A 59 -4.97 -15.68 36.32
C PHE A 59 -4.30 -15.97 34.96
N PHE A 60 -4.15 -17.24 34.56
CA PHE A 60 -3.61 -17.57 33.24
C PHE A 60 -4.56 -17.16 32.11
N LEU A 61 -5.88 -17.24 32.31
CA LEU A 61 -6.86 -16.73 31.36
C LEU A 61 -6.79 -15.21 31.23
N PHE A 62 -6.73 -14.49 32.35
CA PHE A 62 -6.50 -13.05 32.42
C PHE A 62 -5.21 -12.65 31.70
N ALA A 63 -4.09 -13.28 32.05
CA ALA A 63 -2.77 -12.99 31.48
C ALA A 63 -2.72 -13.26 29.95
N SER A 64 -3.47 -14.24 29.46
CA SER A 64 -3.56 -14.53 28.02
C SER A 64 -4.31 -13.44 27.24
N ALA A 65 -5.18 -12.69 27.91
CA ALA A 65 -5.98 -11.62 27.36
C ALA A 65 -5.44 -10.21 27.67
N PHE A 66 -4.42 -10.11 28.54
CA PHE A 66 -3.79 -8.87 28.95
C PHE A 66 -3.21 -8.08 27.76
N GLY A 67 -3.50 -6.79 27.69
CA GLY A 67 -3.11 -5.90 26.61
C GLY A 67 -3.98 -6.01 25.35
N ARG A 68 -5.08 -6.77 25.39
CA ARG A 68 -6.08 -6.83 24.30
C ARG A 68 -7.27 -5.93 24.61
N SER A 69 -7.93 -5.43 23.58
CA SER A 69 -9.24 -4.79 23.71
C SER A 69 -10.31 -5.86 23.98
N ALA A 70 -11.22 -5.60 24.92
CA ALA A 70 -12.13 -6.61 25.49
C ALA A 70 -13.28 -7.07 24.57
N VAL A 71 -13.31 -6.65 23.30
CA VAL A 71 -14.38 -7.01 22.38
C VAL A 71 -14.03 -8.31 21.65
N GLY A 72 -14.41 -9.46 22.23
CA GLY A 72 -14.21 -10.74 21.56
C GLY A 72 -14.73 -11.99 22.26
N VAL A 73 -16.05 -12.15 22.42
CA VAL A 73 -16.71 -13.49 22.39
C VAL A 73 -18.07 -13.38 21.65
N PRO A 74 -18.38 -14.27 20.68
CA PRO A 74 -19.55 -14.19 19.82
C PRO A 74 -20.82 -14.73 20.49
N SER A 75 -21.92 -13.98 20.39
CA SER A 75 -23.26 -14.49 20.70
C SER A 75 -23.83 -15.22 19.47
N PRO A 76 -24.44 -16.41 19.63
CA PRO A 76 -25.12 -17.07 18.54
C PRO A 76 -26.42 -16.32 18.24
N ASP A 77 -26.58 -15.93 16.99
CA ASP A 77 -27.79 -15.36 16.40
C ASP A 77 -28.29 -14.04 17.03
N GLN A 78 -27.67 -12.93 16.60
CA GLN A 78 -28.28 -11.66 16.13
C GLN A 78 -27.18 -10.59 15.93
N GLY A 79 -26.75 -10.39 14.68
CA GLY A 79 -26.18 -9.14 14.15
C GLY A 79 -24.93 -8.50 14.79
N SER A 80 -23.72 -9.00 14.47
CA SER A 80 -22.45 -8.29 14.71
C SER A 80 -21.79 -7.73 13.43
N ASN A 81 -22.57 -7.42 12.40
CA ASN A 81 -22.05 -6.81 11.17
C ASN A 81 -21.57 -5.36 11.35
N GLY A 82 -21.92 -4.73 12.47
CA GLY A 82 -21.58 -3.33 12.73
C GLY A 82 -20.11 -3.05 13.00
N THR A 83 -19.29 -4.08 13.33
CA THR A 83 -17.85 -3.93 13.60
C THR A 83 -16.99 -4.25 12.39
N LEU A 84 -17.40 -5.18 11.51
CA LEU A 84 -16.59 -5.60 10.36
C LEU A 84 -16.64 -4.63 9.18
N PHE A 85 -17.81 -4.09 8.84
CA PHE A 85 -17.97 -3.19 7.69
C PHE A 85 -17.90 -1.72 8.13
N GLN A 86 -16.67 -1.18 8.20
CA GLN A 86 -16.40 0.19 8.60
C GLN A 86 -16.25 1.13 7.41
N ARG A 87 -16.22 2.43 7.70
CA ARG A 87 -15.97 3.51 6.73
C ARG A 87 -16.75 3.33 5.43
N ARG A 88 -18.03 3.03 5.59
CA ARG A 88 -18.95 2.75 4.50
C ARG A 88 -19.24 4.02 3.73
N TRP A 89 -19.16 3.94 2.42
CA TRP A 89 -19.47 5.05 1.53
C TRP A 89 -20.12 4.54 0.25
N SER A 90 -21.00 5.36 -0.32
CA SER A 90 -21.59 5.06 -1.61
C SER A 90 -21.87 6.33 -2.40
N TYR A 91 -21.75 6.24 -3.72
CA TYR A 91 -22.17 7.28 -4.65
C TYR A 91 -23.15 6.70 -5.66
N VAL A 92 -24.21 7.44 -5.98
CA VAL A 92 -25.28 6.98 -6.88
C VAL A 92 -25.42 7.94 -8.04
N SER A 93 -25.37 7.40 -9.24
CA SER A 93 -25.64 8.13 -10.48
C SER A 93 -26.90 7.56 -11.18
N GLU A 94 -27.18 7.94 -12.43
CA GLU A 94 -28.45 7.60 -13.08
C GLU A 94 -28.59 6.10 -13.32
N THR A 95 -27.52 5.45 -13.79
CA THR A 95 -27.51 4.03 -14.18
C THR A 95 -26.42 3.23 -13.48
N SER A 96 -25.74 3.83 -12.50
CA SER A 96 -24.67 3.19 -11.74
C SER A 96 -24.65 3.60 -10.27
N ALA A 97 -23.92 2.82 -9.46
CA ALA A 97 -23.54 3.19 -8.12
C ALA A 97 -22.15 2.66 -7.77
N VAL A 98 -21.42 3.38 -6.92
CA VAL A 98 -20.18 2.91 -6.31
C VAL A 98 -20.46 2.62 -4.84
N VAL A 99 -19.93 1.50 -4.35
CA VAL A 99 -20.02 1.06 -2.95
C VAL A 99 -18.62 0.81 -2.45
N TYR A 100 -18.30 1.35 -1.28
CA TYR A 100 -16.99 1.25 -0.63
C TYR A 100 -17.15 0.90 0.85
N TRP A 101 -16.20 0.13 1.37
CA TRP A 101 -16.02 -0.10 2.80
C TRP A 101 -14.59 -0.52 3.13
N GLN A 102 -14.27 -0.47 4.41
CA GLN A 102 -13.07 -1.07 4.99
C GLN A 102 -13.44 -2.15 6.00
N LEU A 103 -12.54 -3.09 6.20
CA LEU A 103 -12.65 -4.03 7.31
C LEU A 103 -12.31 -3.33 8.64
N GLY A 104 -12.93 -3.79 9.72
CA GLY A 104 -12.82 -3.13 11.03
C GLY A 104 -11.41 -3.13 11.62
N ASP A 105 -10.64 -4.18 11.36
CA ASP A 105 -9.23 -4.28 11.73
C ASP A 105 -8.35 -4.07 10.48
N ILE A 106 -7.35 -3.19 10.59
CA ILE A 106 -6.40 -2.86 9.51
C ILE A 106 -5.49 -4.05 9.14
N GLY A 107 -5.33 -5.02 10.03
CA GLY A 107 -4.64 -6.28 9.77
C GLY A 107 -5.47 -7.27 8.95
N GLU A 108 -6.79 -7.13 8.92
CA GLU A 108 -7.67 -8.04 8.17
C GLU A 108 -7.65 -7.79 6.66
N GLU A 109 -7.87 -8.84 5.89
CA GLU A 109 -8.09 -8.75 4.46
C GLU A 109 -9.06 -9.84 3.97
N GLY A 110 -9.82 -9.52 2.93
CA GLY A 110 -10.72 -10.48 2.28
C GLY A 110 -10.91 -10.22 0.79
N LEU A 111 -11.47 -11.21 0.10
CA LEU A 111 -12.07 -10.99 -1.21
C LEU A 111 -13.51 -10.55 -1.03
N SER A 112 -14.12 -9.95 -2.05
CA SER A 112 -15.40 -9.28 -1.89
C SER A 112 -16.23 -9.22 -3.16
N TYR A 113 -17.53 -9.07 -2.97
CA TYR A 113 -18.50 -8.67 -3.98
C TYR A 113 -19.65 -7.91 -3.32
N VAL A 114 -20.49 -7.26 -4.12
CA VAL A 114 -21.74 -6.65 -3.68
C VAL A 114 -22.90 -7.39 -4.32
N GLU A 115 -23.83 -7.88 -3.51
CA GLU A 115 -25.12 -8.37 -3.98
C GLU A 115 -26.12 -7.22 -4.00
N TYR A 116 -26.95 -7.14 -5.05
CA TYR A 116 -27.90 -6.03 -5.21
C TYR A 116 -29.10 -6.40 -6.07
N GLY A 117 -30.23 -5.71 -5.89
CA GLY A 117 -31.48 -5.94 -6.61
C GLY A 117 -32.55 -4.89 -6.38
N ARG A 118 -33.67 -5.01 -7.10
CA ARG A 118 -34.86 -4.15 -6.90
C ARG A 118 -35.79 -4.64 -5.78
N THR A 119 -35.48 -5.82 -5.21
CA THR A 119 -36.15 -6.38 -4.04
C THR A 119 -35.11 -6.79 -3.01
N ARG A 120 -35.55 -7.11 -1.79
CA ARG A 120 -34.68 -7.62 -0.72
C ARG A 120 -34.04 -8.98 -1.03
N ASP A 121 -34.44 -9.64 -2.11
CA ASP A 121 -33.84 -10.91 -2.56
C ASP A 121 -32.52 -10.69 -3.34
N LEU A 122 -32.18 -9.44 -3.67
CA LEU A 122 -30.98 -9.00 -4.38
C LEU A 122 -30.88 -9.58 -5.80
N GLY A 123 -30.58 -10.86 -5.98
CA GLY A 123 -30.67 -11.55 -7.28
C GLY A 123 -29.64 -11.12 -8.35
N ARG A 124 -28.87 -10.04 -8.16
CA ARG A 124 -27.66 -9.71 -8.93
C ARG A 124 -26.46 -9.61 -7.98
N ARG A 125 -25.25 -9.72 -8.53
CA ARG A 125 -24.01 -9.40 -7.83
C ARG A 125 -23.00 -8.72 -8.75
N THR A 126 -22.08 -7.95 -8.19
CA THR A 126 -20.89 -7.48 -8.92
C THR A 126 -19.96 -8.65 -9.20
N GLU A 127 -19.00 -8.42 -10.10
CA GLU A 127 -17.90 -9.37 -10.27
C GLU A 127 -17.14 -9.52 -8.96
N SER A 128 -16.84 -10.76 -8.59
CA SER A 128 -16.04 -11.04 -7.40
C SER A 128 -14.62 -10.54 -7.61
N THR A 129 -14.01 -9.95 -6.58
CA THR A 129 -12.57 -9.63 -6.63
C THR A 129 -11.70 -10.88 -6.75
N GLU A 130 -12.27 -12.08 -6.56
CA GLU A 130 -11.64 -13.37 -6.90
C GLU A 130 -11.47 -13.59 -8.41
N LEU A 131 -12.36 -13.02 -9.22
CA LEU A 131 -12.31 -13.12 -10.68
C LEU A 131 -11.41 -12.05 -11.31
N HIS A 132 -10.92 -11.09 -10.50
CA HIS A 132 -9.89 -10.17 -10.93
C HIS A 132 -8.69 -10.98 -11.44
N PRO A 133 -7.97 -10.54 -12.51
CA PRO A 133 -6.81 -11.29 -13.03
C PRO A 133 -5.71 -11.54 -11.98
N HIS A 134 -5.77 -10.81 -10.86
CA HIS A 134 -4.88 -10.93 -9.71
C HIS A 134 -5.71 -10.88 -8.43
N PRO A 135 -6.37 -11.97 -8.04
CA PRO A 135 -7.21 -11.95 -6.85
C PRO A 135 -6.32 -11.89 -5.63
N ARG A 136 -6.36 -10.76 -4.93
CA ARG A 136 -5.65 -10.59 -3.66
C ARG A 136 -6.59 -10.01 -2.63
N PRO A 137 -6.73 -10.64 -1.46
CA PRO A 137 -7.48 -10.07 -0.36
C PRO A 137 -7.07 -8.63 -0.06
N ARG A 138 -8.03 -7.79 0.30
CA ARG A 138 -7.85 -6.38 0.62
C ARG A 138 -8.52 -6.03 1.93
N TRP A 139 -8.03 -4.96 2.54
CA TRP A 139 -8.65 -4.33 3.70
C TRP A 139 -9.72 -3.32 3.24
N ALA A 140 -9.42 -2.54 2.21
CA ALA A 140 -10.39 -1.64 1.58
C ALA A 140 -11.00 -2.27 0.32
N HIS A 141 -12.29 -2.04 0.11
CA HIS A 141 -13.06 -2.64 -0.97
C HIS A 141 -13.84 -1.57 -1.73
N LEU A 142 -13.80 -1.63 -3.06
CA LEU A 142 -14.55 -0.74 -3.94
C LEU A 142 -15.23 -1.55 -5.03
N HIS A 143 -16.54 -1.39 -5.14
CA HIS A 143 -17.38 -2.10 -6.10
C HIS A 143 -18.24 -1.13 -6.89
N ARG A 144 -18.43 -1.41 -8.17
CA ARG A 144 -19.29 -0.63 -9.06
C ARG A 144 -20.45 -1.46 -9.57
N LEU A 145 -21.65 -0.97 -9.33
CA LEU A 145 -22.90 -1.49 -9.85
C LEU A 145 -23.20 -0.75 -11.16
N ARG A 146 -23.47 -1.49 -12.23
CA ARG A 146 -23.75 -0.97 -13.57
C ARG A 146 -25.09 -1.47 -14.09
N ASP A 147 -25.56 -0.85 -15.17
CA ASP A 147 -26.82 -1.22 -15.83
C ASP A 147 -28.02 -1.17 -14.87
N LEU A 148 -28.02 -0.16 -14.00
CA LEU A 148 -29.16 0.16 -13.15
C LEU A 148 -30.19 0.94 -13.97
N LYS A 149 -31.45 0.78 -13.60
CA LYS A 149 -32.55 1.61 -14.09
C LYS A 149 -32.73 2.80 -13.18
N SER A 150 -32.82 3.98 -13.77
CA SER A 150 -33.11 5.24 -13.08
C SER A 150 -34.54 5.26 -12.51
N GLY A 151 -34.75 5.94 -11.39
CA GLY A 151 -36.05 6.07 -10.72
C GLY A 151 -36.45 4.86 -9.87
N PHE A 152 -35.51 3.97 -9.55
CA PHE A 152 -35.78 2.76 -8.77
C PHE A 152 -35.00 2.73 -7.46
N VAL A 153 -35.63 2.16 -6.43
CA VAL A 153 -34.94 1.75 -5.20
C VAL A 153 -34.21 0.44 -5.46
N TYR A 154 -32.93 0.40 -5.07
CA TYR A 154 -32.12 -0.80 -5.02
C TYR A 154 -31.82 -1.17 -3.58
N TYR A 155 -31.88 -2.46 -3.31
CA TYR A 155 -31.38 -3.10 -2.10
C TYR A 155 -30.00 -3.67 -2.41
N TYR A 156 -29.07 -3.57 -1.49
CA TYR A 156 -27.72 -4.13 -1.65
C TYR A 156 -27.14 -4.59 -0.32
N ARG A 157 -26.15 -5.49 -0.37
CA ARG A 157 -25.29 -5.81 0.77
C ARG A 157 -23.87 -6.07 0.30
N MET A 158 -22.91 -5.60 1.10
CA MET A 158 -21.49 -5.91 0.98
C MET A 158 -21.22 -7.32 1.49
N VAL A 159 -20.43 -8.09 0.75
CA VAL A 159 -19.97 -9.42 1.12
C VAL A 159 -18.46 -9.44 1.09
N VAL A 160 -17.85 -9.89 2.18
CA VAL A 160 -16.43 -10.21 2.28
C VAL A 160 -16.28 -11.69 2.57
N PHE A 161 -15.27 -12.34 1.99
CA PHE A 161 -14.98 -13.73 2.26
C PHE A 161 -13.49 -13.98 2.28
N ASP A 162 -13.09 -14.90 3.16
CA ASP A 162 -11.73 -15.39 3.25
C ASP A 162 -11.53 -16.49 2.20
N PRO A 163 -10.61 -16.33 1.22
CA PRO A 163 -10.38 -17.34 0.20
C PRO A 163 -9.83 -18.66 0.76
N SER A 164 -9.18 -18.65 1.93
CA SER A 164 -8.57 -19.84 2.52
C SER A 164 -9.59 -20.73 3.22
N SER A 165 -10.52 -20.13 3.97
CA SER A 165 -11.59 -20.86 4.69
C SER A 165 -12.91 -20.94 3.93
N GLY A 166 -13.11 -20.10 2.91
CA GLY A 166 -14.38 -19.92 2.22
C GLY A 166 -15.46 -19.26 3.08
N ARG A 167 -15.12 -18.80 4.30
CA ARG A 167 -16.08 -18.19 5.22
C ARG A 167 -16.49 -16.81 4.71
N GLU A 168 -17.79 -16.61 4.55
CA GLU A 168 -18.36 -15.31 4.17
C GLU A 168 -18.88 -14.54 5.38
N ALA A 169 -18.69 -13.23 5.37
CA ALA A 169 -19.41 -12.28 6.20
C ALA A 169 -20.20 -11.32 5.28
N LYS A 170 -21.40 -10.95 5.70
CA LYS A 170 -22.34 -10.17 4.89
C LYS A 170 -22.90 -9.05 5.73
N SER A 171 -22.82 -7.81 5.27
CA SER A 171 -23.50 -6.69 5.92
C SER A 171 -25.03 -6.85 5.94
N GLU A 172 -25.70 -5.98 6.69
CA GLU A 172 -27.14 -5.78 6.56
C GLU A 172 -27.54 -5.38 5.13
N ILE A 173 -28.81 -5.60 4.79
CA ILE A 173 -29.35 -5.11 3.52
C ILE A 173 -29.59 -3.61 3.64
N LEU A 174 -28.84 -2.85 2.87
CA LEU A 174 -28.91 -1.41 2.72
C LEU A 174 -29.72 -1.04 1.46
N THR A 175 -30.05 0.24 1.31
CA THR A 175 -30.80 0.73 0.14
C THR A 175 -30.22 2.01 -0.42
N PHE A 176 -30.36 2.21 -1.72
CA PHE A 176 -30.18 3.50 -2.38
C PHE A 176 -31.22 3.69 -3.48
N THR A 177 -31.42 4.92 -3.95
CA THR A 177 -32.37 5.23 -5.03
C THR A 177 -31.62 5.90 -6.17
N THR A 178 -31.79 5.36 -7.38
CA THR A 178 -31.30 6.02 -8.60
C THR A 178 -32.31 7.09 -9.02
N HIS A 179 -31.82 8.22 -9.51
CA HIS A 179 -32.65 9.33 -9.98
C HIS A 179 -32.18 9.77 -11.35
N SER A 180 -33.11 10.22 -12.20
CA SER A 180 -32.71 10.92 -13.41
C SER A 180 -32.35 12.35 -13.01
N ARG A 181 -31.34 12.89 -13.66
CA ARG A 181 -30.83 14.23 -13.42
C ARG A 181 -31.33 15.12 -14.55
N GLU A 182 -32.13 16.12 -14.18
CA GLU A 182 -32.55 17.18 -15.10
C GLU A 182 -31.40 18.17 -15.32
N GLY A 183 -31.37 18.80 -16.50
CA GLY A 183 -30.39 19.84 -16.81
C GLY A 183 -28.95 19.37 -17.03
N VAL A 184 -28.70 18.05 -17.07
CA VAL A 184 -27.38 17.49 -17.41
C VAL A 184 -27.13 17.52 -18.92
N ILE A 185 -25.86 17.58 -19.30
CA ILE A 185 -25.42 17.45 -20.69
C ILE A 185 -24.96 16.01 -20.88
N ARG A 186 -25.63 15.25 -21.74
CA ARG A 186 -25.35 13.83 -21.95
C ARG A 186 -24.22 13.67 -22.96
N VAL A 187 -23.16 12.98 -22.59
CA VAL A 187 -22.02 12.70 -23.46
C VAL A 187 -22.08 11.24 -23.90
N PRO A 188 -21.96 10.92 -25.21
CA PRO A 188 -21.66 11.81 -26.33
C PRO A 188 -22.89 12.39 -27.06
N ASP A 189 -24.11 12.17 -26.58
CA ASP A 189 -25.33 12.44 -27.35
C ASP A 189 -25.59 13.95 -27.58
N ASP A 190 -25.28 14.79 -26.59
CA ASP A 190 -25.47 16.25 -26.61
C ASP A 190 -24.17 17.02 -26.88
N LEU A 191 -23.03 16.33 -27.03
CA LEU A 191 -21.71 16.94 -27.16
C LEU A 191 -20.81 16.17 -28.13
N SER A 192 -20.32 16.84 -29.17
CA SER A 192 -19.35 16.28 -30.10
C SER A 192 -17.96 16.12 -29.47
N GLY A 193 -17.25 15.06 -29.84
CA GLY A 193 -15.88 14.76 -29.43
C GLY A 193 -15.46 13.37 -29.96
N PRO A 194 -14.32 12.81 -29.52
CA PRO A 194 -13.32 13.39 -28.61
C PRO A 194 -12.32 14.35 -29.28
N PRO A 195 -11.66 15.26 -28.53
CA PRO A 195 -11.88 15.51 -27.11
C PRO A 195 -13.27 16.14 -26.89
N PHE A 196 -13.98 15.67 -25.86
CA PHE A 196 -15.20 16.30 -25.38
C PHE A 196 -14.80 17.52 -24.56
N ILE A 197 -15.21 18.71 -24.99
CA ILE A 197 -14.86 19.98 -24.34
C ILE A 197 -16.00 20.42 -23.41
N LEU A 198 -15.69 20.53 -22.12
CA LEU A 198 -16.65 20.80 -21.06
C LEU A 198 -16.55 22.28 -20.67
N ASP A 199 -17.25 23.11 -21.43
CA ASP A 199 -17.12 24.58 -21.48
C ASP A 199 -18.31 25.36 -20.91
N ARG A 200 -19.30 24.69 -20.30
CA ARG A 200 -20.44 25.34 -19.65
C ARG A 200 -20.25 25.39 -18.15
N ALA A 201 -20.14 26.60 -17.60
CA ALA A 201 -19.93 26.80 -16.18
C ALA A 201 -21.12 26.29 -15.35
N GLY A 202 -20.85 25.68 -14.20
CA GLY A 202 -21.88 25.10 -13.32
C GLY A 202 -22.56 23.83 -13.86
N ALA A 203 -22.16 23.34 -15.05
CA ALA A 203 -22.84 22.22 -15.69
C ALA A 203 -22.36 20.87 -15.17
N THR A 204 -23.28 19.91 -15.16
CA THR A 204 -22.97 18.49 -14.99
C THR A 204 -22.99 17.81 -16.36
N TYR A 205 -21.88 17.17 -16.71
CA TYR A 205 -21.73 16.32 -17.87
C TYR A 205 -21.82 14.86 -17.41
N LEU A 206 -22.74 14.12 -18.01
CA LEU A 206 -23.04 12.74 -17.68
C LEU A 206 -22.69 11.85 -18.87
N LEU A 207 -21.75 10.92 -18.68
CA LEU A 207 -21.45 9.92 -19.71
C LEU A 207 -22.59 8.88 -19.77
N THR A 208 -23.11 8.58 -20.96
CA THR A 208 -24.26 7.67 -21.14
C THR A 208 -23.89 6.31 -21.74
N ARG A 209 -22.63 6.15 -22.16
CA ARG A 209 -22.06 4.93 -22.73
C ARG A 209 -20.55 5.01 -22.71
N ASP A 210 -19.90 3.86 -22.83
CA ASP A 210 -18.46 3.77 -23.00
C ASP A 210 -18.01 4.54 -24.25
N VAL A 211 -16.87 5.24 -24.15
CA VAL A 211 -16.28 6.05 -25.23
C VAL A 211 -14.82 5.72 -25.44
N SER A 212 -14.34 5.90 -26.67
CA SER A 212 -12.93 5.76 -27.04
C SER A 212 -12.42 7.02 -27.72
N ALA A 213 -11.19 7.42 -27.37
CA ALA A 213 -10.48 8.55 -27.94
C ALA A 213 -9.09 8.16 -28.43
N PRO A 214 -8.72 8.48 -29.70
CA PRO A 214 -7.37 8.24 -30.19
C PRO A 214 -6.32 9.04 -29.40
N GLY A 215 -6.71 10.18 -28.83
CA GLY A 215 -5.88 11.04 -28.00
C GLY A 215 -6.52 11.38 -26.65
N THR A 216 -6.59 12.68 -26.30
CA THR A 216 -7.26 13.13 -25.07
C THR A 216 -8.77 12.93 -25.16
N ALA A 217 -9.41 12.36 -24.13
CA ALA A 217 -10.85 12.08 -24.17
C ALA A 217 -11.70 13.26 -23.68
N PHE A 218 -11.38 13.87 -22.53
CA PHE A 218 -12.15 14.97 -21.94
C PHE A 218 -11.25 16.15 -21.56
N GLU A 219 -11.75 17.37 -21.78
CA GLU A 219 -11.13 18.60 -21.28
C GLU A 219 -12.14 19.45 -20.51
N ILE A 220 -11.90 19.67 -19.22
CA ILE A 220 -12.69 20.56 -18.37
C ILE A 220 -12.12 21.97 -18.47
N THR A 221 -12.87 22.88 -19.07
CA THR A 221 -12.42 24.25 -19.40
C THR A 221 -13.20 25.33 -18.68
N ALA A 222 -14.48 25.08 -18.35
CA ALA A 222 -15.29 25.99 -17.56
C ALA A 222 -15.25 25.70 -16.06
N SER A 223 -15.53 26.72 -15.24
CA SER A 223 -15.60 26.64 -13.78
C SER A 223 -16.83 25.87 -13.29
N ASP A 224 -16.72 25.28 -12.12
CA ASP A 224 -17.80 24.60 -11.39
C ASP A 224 -18.44 23.46 -12.20
N VAL A 225 -17.60 22.71 -12.92
CA VAL A 225 -18.03 21.59 -13.77
C VAL A 225 -17.96 20.28 -13.00
N THR A 226 -19.01 19.46 -13.14
CA THR A 226 -19.00 18.05 -12.72
C THR A 226 -18.97 17.15 -13.94
N LEU A 227 -17.97 16.27 -14.03
CA LEU A 227 -17.94 15.14 -14.95
C LEU A 227 -18.25 13.86 -14.17
N ASP A 228 -19.45 13.34 -14.37
CA ASP A 228 -19.87 12.04 -13.85
C ASP A 228 -19.84 11.03 -14.99
N LEU A 229 -19.02 9.99 -14.85
CA LEU A 229 -18.86 8.98 -15.88
C LEU A 229 -19.96 7.90 -15.83
N ASP A 230 -20.91 7.98 -14.90
CA ASP A 230 -22.04 7.04 -14.70
C ASP A 230 -21.64 5.55 -14.78
N GLY A 231 -20.46 5.25 -14.29
CA GLY A 231 -19.88 3.92 -14.26
C GLY A 231 -19.38 3.37 -15.59
N HIS A 232 -19.35 4.20 -16.63
CA HIS A 232 -18.85 3.87 -17.96
C HIS A 232 -17.33 3.93 -18.09
N THR A 233 -16.85 3.34 -19.17
CA THR A 233 -15.43 3.27 -19.54
C THR A 233 -15.04 4.42 -20.47
N VAL A 234 -13.91 5.06 -20.19
CA VAL A 234 -13.23 6.02 -21.05
C VAL A 234 -11.90 5.42 -21.50
N LEU A 235 -11.80 5.00 -22.77
CA LEU A 235 -10.54 4.59 -23.39
C LEU A 235 -9.86 5.81 -24.02
N PHE A 236 -8.62 6.12 -23.63
CA PHE A 236 -7.86 7.28 -24.15
C PHE A 236 -6.48 6.87 -24.67
N GLY A 237 -5.92 7.61 -25.62
CA GLY A 237 -4.58 7.31 -26.14
C GLY A 237 -4.51 5.96 -26.84
N ASP A 238 -5.46 5.71 -27.75
CA ASP A 238 -5.54 4.46 -28.50
C ASP A 238 -4.71 4.45 -29.79
N ASP A 239 -4.42 5.62 -30.38
CA ASP A 239 -3.69 5.67 -31.65
C ASP A 239 -2.97 7.00 -31.88
N THR A 240 -2.04 7.36 -31.00
CA THR A 240 -1.28 8.60 -31.12
C THR A 240 0.13 8.49 -30.54
N ASP A 241 1.06 9.31 -31.03
CA ASP A 241 2.40 9.45 -30.44
C ASP A 241 2.48 10.66 -29.48
N GLN A 242 1.39 11.40 -29.32
CA GLN A 242 1.32 12.55 -28.42
C GLN A 242 1.11 12.11 -26.98
N GLN A 243 1.65 12.87 -26.03
CA GLN A 243 1.24 12.78 -24.64
C GLN A 243 -0.23 13.22 -24.52
N VAL A 244 -1.10 12.38 -23.96
CA VAL A 244 -2.55 12.62 -23.89
C VAL A 244 -3.15 12.29 -22.53
N ARG A 245 -4.44 12.61 -22.34
CA ARG A 245 -5.13 12.43 -21.06
C ARG A 245 -6.50 11.76 -21.20
N GLY A 246 -6.90 10.94 -20.22
CA GLY A 246 -8.31 10.54 -20.11
C GLY A 246 -9.17 11.76 -19.80
N VAL A 247 -8.87 12.45 -18.71
CA VAL A 247 -9.51 13.69 -18.30
C VAL A 247 -8.43 14.74 -18.01
N TRP A 248 -8.50 15.88 -18.69
CA TRP A 248 -7.64 17.02 -18.43
C TRP A 248 -8.44 18.15 -17.78
N VAL A 249 -8.15 18.45 -16.51
CA VAL A 249 -8.72 19.57 -15.77
C VAL A 249 -7.86 20.80 -16.00
N ARG A 250 -8.39 21.82 -16.68
CA ARG A 250 -7.64 23.03 -17.07
C ARG A 250 -8.40 24.35 -16.88
N ASN A 251 -9.52 24.30 -16.16
CA ASN A 251 -10.35 25.46 -15.84
C ASN A 251 -9.78 26.30 -14.69
N GLU A 252 -10.33 27.51 -14.51
CA GLU A 252 -9.94 28.44 -13.43
C GLU A 252 -10.89 28.44 -12.21
N GLY A 253 -11.80 27.47 -12.11
CA GLY A 253 -12.72 27.31 -10.96
C GLY A 253 -12.86 25.86 -10.54
N ALA A 254 -13.87 25.51 -9.73
CA ALA A 254 -13.98 24.17 -9.18
C ALA A 254 -14.21 23.09 -10.25
N ALA A 255 -13.79 21.85 -10.00
CA ALA A 255 -14.05 20.73 -10.88
C ALA A 255 -14.23 19.42 -10.10
N VAL A 256 -15.18 18.59 -10.53
CA VAL A 256 -15.41 17.24 -9.99
C VAL A 256 -15.27 16.21 -11.10
N VAL A 257 -14.51 15.15 -10.87
CA VAL A 257 -14.41 13.99 -11.77
C VAL A 257 -14.77 12.74 -10.99
N CYS A 258 -15.82 12.03 -11.41
CA CYS A 258 -16.32 10.91 -10.61
C CYS A 258 -16.85 9.71 -11.39
N ASN A 259 -16.91 8.58 -10.68
CA ASN A 259 -17.71 7.40 -11.00
C ASN A 259 -17.49 6.78 -12.40
N GLY A 260 -16.30 6.25 -12.67
CA GLY A 260 -16.04 5.57 -13.95
C GLY A 260 -14.74 4.78 -14.02
N HIS A 261 -14.45 4.23 -15.20
CA HIS A 261 -13.22 3.50 -15.47
C HIS A 261 -12.43 4.17 -16.59
N ILE A 262 -11.21 4.64 -16.31
CA ILE A 262 -10.40 5.41 -17.26
C ILE A 262 -9.18 4.58 -17.67
N VAL A 263 -9.13 4.17 -18.94
CA VAL A 263 -8.21 3.15 -19.46
C VAL A 263 -7.32 3.75 -20.54
N GLN A 264 -6.02 3.53 -20.42
CA GLN A 264 -5.08 3.84 -21.49
C GLN A 264 -5.19 2.80 -22.61
N GLY A 265 -5.29 3.28 -23.85
CA GLY A 265 -5.31 2.46 -25.05
C GLY A 265 -3.93 2.00 -25.49
N ARG A 266 -3.88 1.39 -26.67
CA ARG A 266 -2.69 0.66 -27.14
C ARG A 266 -1.49 1.55 -27.46
N ARG A 267 -1.67 2.85 -27.72
CA ARG A 267 -0.59 3.73 -28.22
C ARG A 267 -0.84 5.22 -27.89
N SER A 268 -0.03 5.73 -26.98
CA SER A 268 0.09 7.15 -26.62
C SER A 268 1.55 7.49 -26.33
N GLY A 269 1.93 8.76 -26.44
CA GLY A 269 3.25 9.22 -26.01
C GLY A 269 3.50 9.01 -24.51
N ASP A 270 4.78 8.97 -24.13
CA ASP A 270 5.24 8.85 -22.74
C ASP A 270 4.57 9.89 -21.84
N TYR A 271 4.47 9.59 -20.54
CA TYR A 271 3.91 10.50 -19.53
C TYR A 271 2.42 10.83 -19.71
N SER A 272 1.68 10.08 -20.54
CA SER A 272 0.23 10.20 -20.64
C SER A 272 -0.45 9.87 -19.31
N SER A 273 -1.68 10.31 -19.08
CA SER A 273 -2.30 10.20 -17.75
C SER A 273 -3.80 9.98 -17.78
N ALA A 274 -4.35 9.16 -16.88
CA ALA A 274 -5.79 8.96 -16.83
C ALA A 274 -6.51 10.24 -16.36
N VAL A 275 -6.07 10.87 -15.26
CA VAL A 275 -6.53 12.22 -14.86
C VAL A 275 -5.33 13.12 -14.63
N ALA A 276 -5.39 14.34 -15.17
CA ALA A 276 -4.35 15.32 -14.94
C ALA A 276 -4.86 16.75 -14.77
N SER A 277 -4.13 17.51 -13.96
CA SER A 277 -4.20 18.98 -13.89
C SER A 277 -2.80 19.57 -13.92
N ARG A 278 -2.69 20.86 -14.31
CA ARG A 278 -1.40 21.56 -14.33
C ARG A 278 -1.51 23.03 -13.92
N TRP A 279 -0.67 23.49 -13.00
CA TRP A 279 -0.58 24.88 -12.51
C TRP A 279 -1.93 25.41 -12.02
N ARG A 280 -2.67 24.58 -11.26
CA ARG A 280 -4.07 24.86 -10.93
C ARG A 280 -4.34 24.72 -9.42
N PRO A 281 -4.29 25.82 -8.67
CA PRO A 281 -4.60 25.86 -7.23
C PRO A 281 -6.11 26.02 -6.99
N GLN A 282 -6.96 25.41 -7.81
CA GLN A 282 -8.42 25.56 -7.73
C GLN A 282 -9.05 24.29 -7.15
N PRO A 283 -10.21 24.39 -6.49
CA PRO A 283 -10.87 23.24 -5.91
C PRO A 283 -11.04 22.08 -6.91
N THR A 284 -10.64 20.89 -6.49
CA THR A 284 -10.85 19.66 -7.26
C THR A 284 -11.25 18.51 -6.36
N GLU A 285 -12.30 17.81 -6.76
CA GLU A 285 -12.70 16.55 -6.14
C GLU A 285 -12.61 15.41 -7.16
N ILE A 286 -11.96 14.30 -6.77
CA ILE A 286 -11.85 13.10 -7.60
C ILE A 286 -12.25 11.90 -6.76
N PHE A 287 -13.34 11.22 -7.15
CA PHE A 287 -13.83 10.08 -6.39
C PHE A 287 -14.55 9.01 -7.20
N GLY A 288 -14.59 7.79 -6.68
CA GLY A 288 -15.31 6.68 -7.31
C GLY A 288 -14.78 6.32 -8.70
N ILE A 289 -13.58 6.77 -9.09
CA ILE A 289 -12.97 6.38 -10.36
C ILE A 289 -12.05 5.18 -10.17
N SER A 290 -11.82 4.47 -11.26
CA SER A 290 -10.79 3.43 -11.37
C SER A 290 -9.96 3.71 -12.61
N THR A 291 -8.67 3.40 -12.57
CA THR A 291 -7.76 3.64 -13.70
C THR A 291 -7.12 2.35 -14.20
N ASP A 292 -6.67 2.32 -15.44
CA ASP A 292 -5.71 1.31 -15.90
C ASP A 292 -4.78 1.95 -16.94
N VAL A 293 -3.53 2.23 -16.52
CA VAL A 293 -2.49 2.79 -17.40
C VAL A 293 -1.32 1.82 -17.48
N HIS A 294 -0.73 1.68 -18.66
CA HIS A 294 0.25 0.62 -18.91
C HIS A 294 1.42 1.01 -19.84
N LEU A 295 1.38 2.17 -20.49
CA LEU A 295 2.49 2.64 -21.34
C LEU A 295 3.56 3.37 -20.52
N LYS A 296 4.75 3.50 -21.12
CA LYS A 296 5.95 4.03 -20.47
C LYS A 296 5.71 5.37 -19.74
N CYS A 297 6.14 5.43 -18.49
CA CYS A 297 6.00 6.59 -17.60
C CYS A 297 4.56 7.13 -17.43
N ALA A 298 3.51 6.38 -17.74
CA ALA A 298 2.13 6.87 -17.60
C ALA A 298 1.73 7.04 -16.12
N TYR A 299 0.73 7.89 -15.85
CA TYR A 299 0.24 8.17 -14.50
C TYR A 299 -1.27 7.90 -14.40
N PRO A 300 -1.75 7.20 -13.36
CA PRO A 300 -3.18 7.21 -13.03
C PRO A 300 -3.68 8.63 -12.77
N VAL A 301 -3.09 9.32 -11.78
CA VAL A 301 -3.48 10.69 -11.43
C VAL A 301 -2.24 11.53 -11.19
N LYS A 302 -2.18 12.70 -11.84
CA LYS A 302 -1.12 13.69 -11.60
C LYS A 302 -1.65 15.13 -11.53
N MET A 303 -1.21 15.87 -10.53
CA MET A 303 -1.48 17.30 -10.37
C MET A 303 -0.14 18.02 -10.33
N PHE A 304 0.26 18.63 -11.45
CA PHE A 304 1.61 19.18 -11.64
C PHE A 304 1.62 20.69 -11.53
N GLY A 305 2.48 21.23 -10.68
CA GLY A 305 2.57 22.66 -10.43
C GLY A 305 1.37 23.22 -9.65
N ALA A 306 1.64 23.79 -8.48
CA ALA A 306 0.72 24.55 -7.65
C ALA A 306 -0.64 23.88 -7.37
N THR A 307 -0.60 22.64 -6.91
CA THR A 307 -1.80 21.96 -6.40
C THR A 307 -2.21 22.53 -5.04
N ALA A 308 -3.51 22.80 -4.88
CA ALA A 308 -4.17 23.23 -3.64
C ALA A 308 -5.65 22.82 -3.68
N HIS A 309 -6.34 22.83 -2.54
CA HIS A 309 -7.80 22.58 -2.45
C HIS A 309 -8.25 21.28 -3.13
N LEU A 310 -7.52 20.18 -2.88
CA LEU A 310 -7.76 18.89 -3.53
C LEU A 310 -8.35 17.89 -2.54
N ARG A 311 -9.44 17.23 -2.93
CA ARG A 311 -9.94 16.06 -2.23
C ARG A 311 -9.95 14.87 -3.17
N LEU A 312 -9.18 13.83 -2.86
CA LEU A 312 -9.06 12.64 -3.67
C LEU A 312 -9.41 11.42 -2.81
N HIS A 313 -10.57 10.81 -3.07
CA HIS A 313 -11.06 9.77 -2.19
C HIS A 313 -11.85 8.66 -2.87
N HIS A 314 -11.86 7.46 -2.28
CA HIS A 314 -12.68 6.35 -2.77
C HIS A 314 -12.39 6.01 -4.24
N ASN A 315 -11.12 6.02 -4.63
CA ASN A 315 -10.67 5.66 -5.98
C ASN A 315 -9.90 4.34 -5.97
N HIS A 316 -9.85 3.68 -7.13
CA HIS A 316 -8.92 2.58 -7.38
C HIS A 316 -7.89 2.99 -8.43
N LEU A 317 -6.72 3.43 -7.97
CA LEU A 317 -5.61 3.84 -8.82
C LEU A 317 -4.75 2.63 -9.15
N TYR A 318 -4.97 2.07 -10.34
CA TYR A 318 -4.28 0.89 -10.84
C TYR A 318 -3.38 1.23 -12.04
N SER A 319 -2.18 0.64 -12.06
CA SER A 319 -1.19 0.85 -13.11
C SER A 319 -0.41 -0.42 -13.42
N ARG A 320 -0.41 -0.84 -14.68
CA ARG A 320 0.41 -1.94 -15.22
C ARG A 320 1.74 -1.46 -15.81
N VAL A 321 2.12 -0.20 -15.60
CA VAL A 321 3.38 0.36 -16.12
C VAL A 321 4.55 -0.41 -15.54
N THR A 322 5.49 -0.83 -16.39
CA THR A 322 6.71 -1.57 -16.01
C THR A 322 7.99 -0.90 -16.52
N GLU A 323 7.85 0.28 -17.14
CA GLU A 323 8.96 1.01 -17.77
C GLU A 323 8.91 2.49 -17.39
N ILE A 324 10.05 2.99 -16.90
CA ILE A 324 10.27 4.40 -16.58
C ILE A 324 11.53 4.94 -17.25
N GLU A 325 11.65 6.25 -17.36
CA GLU A 325 12.83 6.92 -17.91
C GLU A 325 13.96 7.04 -16.88
N SER A 326 13.64 7.42 -15.64
CA SER A 326 14.63 7.61 -14.59
C SER A 326 14.13 7.15 -13.23
N ARG A 327 15.04 6.64 -12.40
CA ARG A 327 14.78 6.34 -10.97
C ARG A 327 14.56 7.59 -10.10
N HIS A 328 14.92 8.78 -10.58
CA HIS A 328 14.79 10.02 -9.81
C HIS A 328 13.61 10.83 -10.31
N TYR A 329 13.69 11.24 -11.57
CA TYR A 329 12.61 11.91 -12.27
C TYR A 329 12.93 11.96 -13.77
N PRO A 330 11.92 11.76 -14.63
CA PRO A 330 10.54 11.37 -14.34
C PRO A 330 10.35 9.85 -14.16
N GLY A 331 9.40 9.47 -13.30
CA GLY A 331 9.06 8.07 -12.96
C GLY A 331 7.58 7.74 -13.18
N ASN A 332 7.11 6.61 -12.62
CA ASN A 332 5.70 6.23 -12.56
C ASN A 332 5.20 6.36 -11.12
N ASP A 333 4.33 7.33 -10.87
CA ASP A 333 3.73 7.53 -9.56
C ASP A 333 2.23 7.24 -9.71
N LEU A 334 1.63 6.40 -8.85
CA LEU A 334 0.19 6.12 -8.90
C LEU A 334 -0.60 7.41 -8.64
N LEU A 335 -0.14 8.20 -7.66
CA LEU A 335 -0.60 9.54 -7.40
C LEU A 335 0.59 10.47 -7.22
N ARG A 336 0.63 11.55 -8.00
CA ARG A 336 1.62 12.62 -7.82
C ARG A 336 1.00 13.98 -7.68
N LEU A 337 1.37 14.68 -6.61
CA LEU A 337 1.03 16.07 -6.34
C LEU A 337 2.28 16.92 -6.18
N ASP A 338 2.39 17.95 -7.01
CA ASP A 338 3.32 19.06 -6.81
C ASP A 338 2.51 20.19 -6.14
N ILE A 339 2.71 20.37 -4.83
CA ILE A 339 1.89 21.17 -3.92
C ILE A 339 2.54 22.55 -3.71
N ASP A 340 1.75 23.60 -3.94
CA ASP A 340 2.11 24.99 -3.60
C ASP A 340 0.83 25.70 -3.13
N GLY A 341 0.37 25.31 -1.95
CA GLY A 341 -0.94 25.65 -1.40
C GLY A 341 -1.43 24.56 -0.44
N GLY A 342 -2.49 24.85 0.30
CA GLY A 342 -3.01 23.96 1.35
C GLY A 342 -4.32 23.26 1.01
N ASP A 343 -4.95 22.71 2.05
CA ASP A 343 -6.27 22.07 2.04
C ASP A 343 -6.33 20.90 1.05
N ILE A 344 -5.49 19.90 1.29
CA ILE A 344 -5.40 18.69 0.49
C ILE A 344 -5.72 17.50 1.37
N HIS A 345 -6.68 16.68 0.95
CA HIS A 345 -7.07 15.47 1.66
C HIS A 345 -7.12 14.25 0.73
N ILE A 346 -6.29 13.26 1.00
CA ILE A 346 -6.14 12.04 0.19
C ILE A 346 -6.52 10.84 1.04
N HIS A 347 -7.74 10.33 0.87
CA HIS A 347 -8.26 9.34 1.81
C HIS A 347 -9.11 8.22 1.20
N ASP A 348 -9.14 7.05 1.84
CA ASP A 348 -9.99 5.91 1.44
C ASP A 348 -9.75 5.43 -0.01
N ASN A 349 -8.52 5.54 -0.53
CA ASN A 349 -8.18 5.06 -1.87
C ASN A 349 -7.52 3.69 -1.85
N LEU A 350 -7.73 2.92 -2.92
CA LEU A 350 -6.98 1.71 -3.24
C LEU A 350 -5.90 2.08 -4.26
N LEU A 351 -4.63 1.85 -3.92
CA LEU A 351 -3.48 2.06 -4.80
C LEU A 351 -2.83 0.72 -5.09
N THR A 352 -2.78 0.33 -6.36
CA THR A 352 -2.42 -1.04 -6.74
C THR A 352 -1.44 -1.08 -7.90
N GLU A 353 -0.43 -1.95 -7.77
CA GLU A 353 0.66 -2.09 -8.74
C GLU A 353 1.45 -0.77 -8.90
N GLY A 354 1.75 -0.32 -10.12
CA GLY A 354 2.71 0.76 -10.37
C GLY A 354 4.14 0.36 -10.05
N CYS A 355 5.11 0.81 -10.83
CA CYS A 355 6.49 0.31 -10.78
C CYS A 355 7.47 1.18 -10.00
N HIS A 356 7.06 2.35 -9.49
CA HIS A 356 7.99 3.28 -8.84
C HIS A 356 7.47 3.91 -7.54
N VAL A 357 6.45 4.78 -7.52
CA VAL A 357 5.89 5.33 -6.27
C VAL A 357 4.38 5.14 -6.15
N GLY A 358 3.91 4.87 -4.93
CA GLY A 358 2.47 4.90 -4.60
C GLY A 358 1.95 6.34 -4.60
N ILE A 359 2.19 7.08 -3.51
CA ILE A 359 1.82 8.50 -3.40
C ILE A 359 3.09 9.36 -3.29
N ARG A 360 3.20 10.37 -4.14
CA ARG A 360 4.25 11.39 -4.09
C ARG A 360 3.66 12.76 -3.76
N LEU A 361 4.11 13.34 -2.65
CA LEU A 361 3.81 14.71 -2.23
C LEU A 361 5.10 15.53 -2.25
N ILE A 362 5.15 16.59 -3.04
CA ILE A 362 6.29 17.50 -3.11
C ILE A 362 5.82 18.92 -2.85
N GLY A 363 6.61 19.72 -2.13
CA GLY A 363 6.39 21.16 -2.00
C GLY A 363 6.02 21.55 -0.58
N LYS A 364 5.00 22.39 -0.42
CA LYS A 364 4.55 22.87 0.89
C LYS A 364 3.09 23.31 0.85
N GLY A 365 2.39 23.08 1.95
CA GLY A 365 0.99 23.43 2.11
C GLY A 365 0.56 23.29 3.56
N ALA A 366 -0.39 24.12 4.01
CA ALA A 366 -1.09 23.87 5.27
C ALA A 366 -2.18 22.82 5.05
N ASN A 367 -2.55 22.05 6.07
CA ASN A 367 -3.66 21.10 6.01
C ASN A 367 -3.52 20.09 4.85
N VAL A 368 -2.36 19.45 4.74
CA VAL A 368 -2.12 18.35 3.78
C VAL A 368 -2.20 17.04 4.54
N GLU A 369 -3.28 16.29 4.35
CA GLU A 369 -3.60 15.07 5.09
C GLU A 369 -3.69 13.87 4.13
N VAL A 370 -3.07 12.75 4.52
CA VAL A 370 -3.11 11.47 3.79
C VAL A 370 -3.45 10.33 4.73
N ASP A 371 -4.66 9.77 4.62
CA ASP A 371 -5.15 8.79 5.57
C ASP A 371 -6.02 7.66 5.02
N HIS A 372 -6.08 6.55 5.74
CA HIS A 372 -6.99 5.44 5.44
C HIS A 372 -6.89 4.91 3.99
N ASN A 373 -5.72 5.01 3.34
CA ASN A 373 -5.51 4.44 2.02
C ASN A 373 -5.00 2.99 2.13
N ASP A 374 -5.47 2.09 1.25
CA ASP A 374 -4.93 0.73 1.05
C ASP A 374 -3.92 0.75 -0.11
N ILE A 375 -2.64 0.75 0.23
CA ILE A 375 -1.52 0.86 -0.70
C ILE A 375 -0.85 -0.51 -0.85
N ARG A 376 -0.92 -1.07 -2.06
CA ARG A 376 -0.18 -2.28 -2.46
C ARG A 376 0.52 -2.00 -3.79
N HIS A 377 1.56 -1.19 -3.69
CA HIS A 377 2.40 -0.80 -4.82
C HIS A 377 3.50 -1.84 -5.06
N HIS A 378 4.03 -1.91 -6.28
CA HIS A 378 5.10 -2.84 -6.66
C HIS A 378 6.35 -2.13 -7.16
N GLN A 379 7.31 -1.89 -6.28
CA GLN A 379 8.50 -1.11 -6.56
C GLN A 379 9.55 -1.83 -7.43
N GLN A 380 9.46 -1.74 -8.75
CA GLN A 380 10.49 -2.30 -9.64
C GLN A 380 11.80 -1.50 -9.67
N TYR A 381 11.74 -0.19 -9.46
CA TYR A 381 12.89 0.71 -9.60
C TYR A 381 13.32 1.28 -8.25
N VAL A 382 14.63 1.39 -8.03
CA VAL A 382 15.20 2.01 -6.83
C VAL A 382 14.68 3.45 -6.66
N ASN A 383 14.76 3.99 -5.44
CA ASN A 383 14.21 5.33 -5.08
C ASN A 383 12.69 5.48 -5.21
N GLY A 384 11.99 4.39 -5.52
CA GLY A 384 10.58 4.24 -5.30
C GLY A 384 10.23 3.99 -3.83
N TYR A 385 9.00 4.33 -3.44
CA TYR A 385 8.44 4.19 -2.09
C TYR A 385 6.91 4.09 -2.20
N ALA A 386 6.25 3.39 -1.28
CA ALA A 386 4.79 3.42 -1.17
C ALA A 386 4.29 4.85 -0.88
N LEU A 387 4.99 5.57 0.01
CA LEU A 387 4.77 6.98 0.30
C LEU A 387 6.08 7.76 0.19
N SER A 388 6.12 8.77 -0.68
CA SER A 388 7.22 9.73 -0.78
C SER A 388 6.73 11.11 -0.36
N VAL A 389 7.05 11.51 0.86
CA VAL A 389 6.52 12.71 1.53
C VAL A 389 7.65 13.74 1.66
N SER A 390 7.68 14.67 0.71
CA SER A 390 8.55 15.84 0.72
C SER A 390 7.80 17.13 1.04
N CYS A 391 6.46 17.06 1.16
CA CYS A 391 5.64 18.21 1.49
C CYS A 391 5.74 18.53 2.99
N ALA A 392 6.27 19.70 3.32
CA ALA A 392 6.43 20.13 4.71
C ALA A 392 5.06 20.29 5.40
N GLY A 393 4.98 19.95 6.69
CA GLY A 393 3.77 20.06 7.50
C GLY A 393 2.68 19.03 7.17
N SER A 394 2.98 17.99 6.40
CA SER A 394 1.99 16.97 6.04
C SER A 394 1.66 16.09 7.24
N ASP A 395 0.39 15.72 7.37
CA ASP A 395 -0.09 14.72 8.32
C ASP A 395 -0.45 13.43 7.59
N VAL A 396 0.16 12.31 7.99
CA VAL A 396 0.12 11.04 7.26
C VAL A 396 -0.17 9.91 8.22
N HIS A 397 -1.41 9.40 8.21
CA HIS A 397 -1.82 8.46 9.25
C HIS A 397 -2.84 7.39 8.84
N HIS A 398 -2.93 6.30 9.59
CA HIS A 398 -3.95 5.26 9.36
C HIS A 398 -3.93 4.64 7.95
N ASN A 399 -2.82 4.73 7.22
CA ASN A 399 -2.67 4.08 5.91
C ASN A 399 -2.21 2.63 6.11
N ARG A 400 -2.74 1.73 5.28
CA ARG A 400 -2.30 0.33 5.19
C ARG A 400 -1.38 0.17 3.99
N ILE A 401 -0.16 -0.30 4.21
CA ILE A 401 0.85 -0.51 3.17
C ILE A 401 1.24 -1.99 3.17
N THR A 402 0.89 -2.71 2.11
CA THR A 402 1.28 -4.12 1.90
C THR A 402 2.11 -4.31 0.63
N SER A 403 2.88 -3.27 0.31
CA SER A 403 3.67 -3.15 -0.92
C SER A 403 4.83 -4.14 -1.01
N CYS A 404 5.21 -4.45 -2.24
CA CYS A 404 6.46 -5.13 -2.57
C CYS A 404 7.51 -4.05 -2.85
N GLY A 405 8.42 -3.79 -1.90
CA GLY A 405 9.36 -2.67 -1.97
C GLY A 405 9.49 -1.89 -0.66
N ARG A 406 9.86 -0.61 -0.76
CA ARG A 406 10.07 0.30 0.38
C ARG A 406 8.75 0.96 0.82
N GLY A 407 8.63 1.24 2.12
CA GLY A 407 7.47 1.88 2.74
C GLY A 407 7.45 3.40 2.53
N VAL A 408 7.95 4.15 3.50
CA VAL A 408 7.80 5.61 3.60
C VAL A 408 9.15 6.31 3.51
N HIS A 409 9.18 7.42 2.78
CA HIS A 409 10.33 8.31 2.65
C HIS A 409 9.96 9.75 3.00
N LEU A 410 10.63 10.31 4.00
CA LEU A 410 10.42 11.66 4.53
C LEU A 410 11.62 12.55 4.22
N THR A 411 11.37 13.71 3.62
CA THR A 411 12.44 14.70 3.33
C THR A 411 12.05 16.15 3.66
N GLY A 412 10.80 16.38 4.08
CA GLY A 412 10.26 17.69 4.46
C GLY A 412 10.28 17.95 5.98
N ASP A 413 10.07 19.21 6.35
CA ASP A 413 10.02 19.71 7.73
C ASP A 413 8.62 19.50 8.34
N GLY A 414 8.55 19.24 9.64
CA GLY A 414 7.29 19.23 10.40
C GLY A 414 6.31 18.15 9.95
N ILE A 415 6.77 17.03 9.40
CA ILE A 415 5.88 15.94 8.96
C ILE A 415 5.46 15.12 10.17
N HIS A 416 4.16 14.85 10.28
CA HIS A 416 3.60 13.89 11.21
C HIS A 416 3.32 12.59 10.46
N LEU A 417 3.90 11.49 10.94
CA LEU A 417 3.68 10.15 10.38
C LEU A 417 3.24 9.23 11.52
N HIS A 418 1.96 8.88 11.59
CA HIS A 418 1.48 8.11 12.72
C HIS A 418 0.38 7.09 12.45
N ASP A 419 0.27 6.08 13.30
CA ASP A 419 -0.79 5.05 13.22
C ASP A 419 -0.90 4.35 11.85
N ASN A 420 0.19 4.29 11.07
CA ASN A 420 0.21 3.56 9.81
C ASN A 420 0.57 2.10 10.04
N TYR A 421 -0.04 1.21 9.25
CA TYR A 421 0.27 -0.22 9.24
C TYR A 421 1.06 -0.56 7.97
N LEU A 422 2.30 -0.99 8.13
CA LEU A 422 3.19 -1.42 7.06
C LEU A 422 3.54 -2.89 7.26
N ASP A 423 3.16 -3.73 6.30
CA ASP A 423 3.63 -5.12 6.21
C ASP A 423 4.21 -5.34 4.81
N ILE A 424 5.51 -5.10 4.70
CA ILE A 424 6.23 -5.05 3.42
C ILE A 424 7.21 -6.21 3.31
N TYR A 425 7.45 -6.61 2.08
CA TYR A 425 8.49 -7.58 1.72
C TYR A 425 9.19 -7.03 0.50
N GLY A 426 10.39 -7.52 0.23
CA GLY A 426 11.14 -6.97 -0.88
C GLY A 426 12.16 -7.88 -1.50
N HIS A 427 12.86 -7.23 -2.42
CA HIS A 427 12.97 -7.77 -3.75
C HIS A 427 14.01 -6.97 -4.53
N GLN A 428 14.75 -7.62 -5.43
CA GLN A 428 15.77 -6.93 -6.23
C GLN A 428 15.14 -5.85 -7.11
N GLN A 429 15.82 -4.70 -7.24
CA GLN A 429 15.31 -3.53 -7.94
C GLN A 429 16.20 -3.18 -9.14
N LEU A 430 15.68 -2.34 -10.02
CA LEU A 430 16.39 -1.82 -11.18
C LEU A 430 16.94 -0.41 -10.90
N SER A 431 18.18 -0.16 -11.32
CA SER A 431 18.85 1.14 -11.17
C SER A 431 19.64 1.57 -12.41
N ASP A 432 19.62 2.86 -12.69
CA ASP A 432 20.43 3.56 -13.69
C ASP A 432 21.60 4.27 -12.99
N LEU A 433 22.61 3.53 -12.49
CA LEU A 433 23.80 4.14 -11.87
C LEU A 433 24.99 4.20 -12.85
N PRO A 434 25.58 5.40 -13.11
CA PRO A 434 25.13 6.74 -12.67
C PRO A 434 23.83 7.17 -13.37
N GLN A 435 23.09 8.12 -12.78
CA GLN A 435 21.76 8.54 -13.25
C GLN A 435 21.71 8.74 -14.77
N GLY A 436 20.67 8.19 -15.41
CA GLY A 436 20.52 8.22 -16.87
C GLY A 436 21.29 7.12 -17.59
N SER A 437 22.05 6.26 -16.90
CA SER A 437 22.70 5.11 -17.53
C SER A 437 21.66 4.07 -17.95
N ARG A 438 21.61 3.75 -19.25
CA ARG A 438 20.76 2.68 -19.79
C ARG A 438 21.63 1.52 -20.32
N PRO A 439 21.11 0.28 -20.33
CA PRO A 439 19.86 -0.17 -19.68
C PRO A 439 19.96 -0.10 -18.15
N PHE A 440 18.81 -0.19 -17.48
CA PHE A 440 18.81 -0.39 -16.03
C PHE A 440 19.55 -1.68 -15.66
N LYS A 441 20.27 -1.63 -14.54
CA LYS A 441 20.99 -2.75 -13.96
C LYS A 441 20.24 -3.27 -12.74
N HIS A 442 20.23 -4.57 -12.56
CA HIS A 442 19.78 -5.16 -11.30
C HIS A 442 20.68 -4.67 -10.16
N GLN A 443 20.06 -4.14 -9.11
CA GLN A 443 20.71 -3.69 -7.90
C GLN A 443 20.01 -4.31 -6.69
N LYS A 444 20.83 -4.71 -5.72
CA LYS A 444 20.37 -5.33 -4.48
C LYS A 444 20.24 -4.21 -3.47
N VAL A 445 19.08 -3.57 -3.50
CA VAL A 445 18.83 -2.35 -2.76
C VAL A 445 17.90 -2.63 -1.61
N GLU A 446 18.33 -2.25 -0.42
CA GLU A 446 17.70 -2.42 0.87
C GLU A 446 16.24 -1.95 0.96
N LEU A 447 15.51 -2.57 1.90
CA LEU A 447 14.11 -2.30 2.16
C LEU A 447 13.96 -1.40 3.37
N HIS A 448 13.61 -0.15 3.10
CA HIS A 448 13.24 0.81 4.12
C HIS A 448 11.78 0.63 4.51
N GLY A 449 11.50 0.53 5.81
CA GLY A 449 10.17 0.71 6.36
C GLY A 449 9.82 2.20 6.36
N ILE A 450 10.51 2.96 7.21
CA ILE A 450 10.44 4.42 7.31
C ILE A 450 11.87 4.97 7.16
N LYS A 451 12.07 5.88 6.21
CA LYS A 451 13.33 6.58 5.99
C LYS A 451 13.17 8.08 6.16
N LEU A 452 14.01 8.69 6.99
CA LEU A 452 14.21 10.14 7.06
C LEU A 452 15.48 10.46 6.27
N GLU A 453 15.44 11.38 5.30
CA GLU A 453 16.61 11.71 4.48
C GLU A 453 16.80 13.21 4.22
N GLY A 454 18.05 13.67 4.34
CA GLY A 454 18.47 15.01 3.94
C GLY A 454 18.58 16.01 5.09
N ARG A 455 18.87 17.27 4.74
CA ARG A 455 18.84 18.40 5.70
C ARG A 455 17.46 19.00 5.89
N GLY A 456 16.51 18.66 5.01
CA GLY A 456 15.14 19.19 5.04
C GLY A 456 14.24 18.48 6.06
N VAL A 457 14.58 17.26 6.45
CA VAL A 457 13.81 16.46 7.42
C VAL A 457 14.15 16.88 8.85
N LYS A 458 13.26 17.68 9.43
CA LYS A 458 13.40 18.28 10.75
C LYS A 458 12.04 18.47 11.38
N ASN A 459 11.99 18.53 12.70
CA ASN A 459 10.79 18.70 13.51
C ASN A 459 9.69 17.66 13.18
N CYS A 460 10.06 16.50 12.65
CA CYS A 460 9.12 15.46 12.30
C CYS A 460 8.75 14.63 13.54
N LEU A 461 7.48 14.22 13.61
CA LEU A 461 6.97 13.34 14.65
C LEU A 461 6.55 12.01 14.02
N ILE A 462 7.16 10.92 14.46
CA ILE A 462 6.90 9.57 13.95
C ILE A 462 6.44 8.69 15.10
N TYR A 463 5.16 8.33 15.16
CA TYR A 463 4.62 7.60 16.32
C TYR A 463 3.46 6.65 16.04
N GLY A 464 3.25 5.64 16.88
CA GLY A 464 2.12 4.70 16.74
C GLY A 464 2.14 3.83 15.47
N ASN A 465 3.20 3.86 14.66
CA ASN A 465 3.27 3.07 13.44
C ASN A 465 3.62 1.61 13.75
N SER A 466 3.01 0.69 13.00
CA SER A 466 3.40 -0.73 12.97
C SER A 466 4.13 -1.02 11.66
N VAL A 467 5.40 -1.37 11.74
CA VAL A 467 6.27 -1.58 10.58
C VAL A 467 6.89 -2.96 10.64
N ARG A 468 6.41 -3.85 9.79
CA ARG A 468 6.92 -5.19 9.63
C ARG A 468 7.55 -5.36 8.26
N ILE A 469 8.80 -5.84 8.26
CA ILE A 469 9.51 -6.25 7.07
C ILE A 469 9.88 -7.72 7.22
N VAL A 470 9.32 -8.57 6.36
CA VAL A 470 9.70 -9.98 6.27
C VAL A 470 10.44 -10.22 4.96
N GLN A 471 11.74 -10.51 5.08
CA GLN A 471 12.55 -10.90 3.94
C GLN A 471 12.40 -12.41 3.69
N LYS A 472 11.72 -12.74 2.59
CA LYS A 472 11.50 -14.10 2.12
C LYS A 472 12.68 -14.62 1.30
N LEU A 473 12.88 -15.94 1.29
CA LEU A 473 13.90 -16.64 0.50
C LEU A 473 13.85 -16.28 -1.01
N PRO A 474 14.99 -16.36 -1.74
CA PRO A 474 15.09 -16.13 -3.18
C PRO A 474 14.23 -17.20 -3.85
N ARG A 475 13.06 -16.85 -4.37
CA ARG A 475 12.30 -17.79 -5.20
C ARG A 475 12.79 -17.69 -6.64
N ALA A 476 13.64 -18.62 -7.03
CA ALA A 476 13.83 -18.92 -8.45
C ALA A 476 12.62 -19.72 -8.91
N SER A 477 11.60 -19.04 -9.46
CA SER A 477 10.39 -19.70 -9.97
C SER A 477 10.66 -20.63 -11.15
N GLY A 478 11.86 -20.61 -11.72
CA GLY A 478 12.17 -21.28 -12.97
C GLY A 478 11.36 -20.74 -14.15
N GLY A 479 10.79 -19.52 -14.03
CA GLY A 479 9.86 -18.96 -14.99
C GLY A 479 8.45 -19.57 -14.93
N ILE A 480 8.11 -20.26 -13.84
CA ILE A 480 6.74 -20.71 -13.53
C ILE A 480 5.97 -19.56 -12.88
N GLY A 481 4.79 -19.26 -13.40
CA GLY A 481 3.92 -18.21 -12.90
C GLY A 481 3.36 -17.37 -14.05
N SER A 482 2.72 -16.26 -13.70
CA SER A 482 2.16 -15.28 -14.61
C SER A 482 2.84 -13.92 -14.39
N PRO A 483 2.92 -13.04 -15.41
CA PRO A 483 3.13 -11.61 -15.19
C PRO A 483 2.20 -11.02 -14.12
N ASP A 484 1.08 -11.70 -13.88
CA ASP A 484 0.07 -11.32 -12.93
C ASP A 484 0.43 -11.60 -11.47
N ASP A 485 1.23 -12.62 -11.21
CA ASP A 485 1.76 -12.94 -9.90
C ASP A 485 3.25 -12.60 -9.82
N LYS A 486 3.73 -11.66 -10.65
CA LYS A 486 5.14 -11.25 -10.76
C LYS A 486 5.84 -10.99 -9.43
N ILE A 487 5.08 -10.63 -8.40
CA ILE A 487 5.56 -10.49 -7.03
C ILE A 487 6.03 -11.82 -6.43
N SER A 488 5.23 -12.88 -6.55
CA SER A 488 5.55 -14.22 -6.05
C SER A 488 6.42 -15.02 -7.02
N SER A 489 6.18 -14.88 -8.33
CA SER A 489 6.85 -15.68 -9.36
C SER A 489 8.09 -15.00 -9.96
N GLY A 490 8.23 -13.67 -9.84
CA GLY A 490 9.26 -12.92 -10.56
C GLY A 490 9.07 -12.89 -12.07
N VAL A 491 7.96 -13.43 -12.62
CA VAL A 491 7.68 -13.46 -14.06
C VAL A 491 7.21 -12.08 -14.51
N TYR A 492 7.84 -11.47 -15.50
CA TYR A 492 7.47 -10.15 -16.02
C TYR A 492 6.80 -10.21 -17.38
N LEU A 493 7.05 -11.27 -18.13
CA LEU A 493 6.55 -11.43 -19.48
C LEU A 493 6.27 -12.90 -19.74
N HIS A 494 5.15 -13.15 -20.40
CA HIS A 494 4.82 -14.42 -21.04
C HIS A 494 4.47 -14.12 -22.50
N SER A 495 5.06 -14.86 -23.43
CA SER A 495 4.86 -14.65 -24.86
C SER A 495 5.16 -15.91 -25.69
N LEU A 496 4.99 -15.81 -27.00
CA LEU A 496 5.31 -16.83 -27.99
C LEU A 496 6.45 -16.34 -28.88
N SER A 497 7.52 -17.11 -28.96
CA SER A 497 8.60 -16.82 -29.91
C SER A 497 8.13 -17.05 -31.35
N SER A 498 8.63 -16.24 -32.28
CA SER A 498 8.51 -16.41 -33.73
C SER A 498 9.60 -17.32 -34.30
N SER A 499 10.81 -17.32 -33.70
CA SER A 499 11.92 -18.21 -34.07
C SER A 499 12.87 -18.47 -32.90
N LEU A 500 13.59 -19.60 -32.96
CA LEU A 500 14.59 -20.00 -31.97
C LEU A 500 15.83 -20.58 -32.67
N THR A 501 17.01 -20.03 -32.41
CA THR A 501 18.33 -20.55 -32.80
C THR A 501 19.17 -20.79 -31.56
N ALA A 502 20.38 -21.34 -31.71
CA ALA A 502 21.27 -21.63 -30.58
C ALA A 502 21.70 -20.38 -29.79
N ASP A 503 21.60 -19.20 -30.38
CA ASP A 503 22.06 -17.92 -29.83
C ASP A 503 20.96 -16.85 -29.71
N ARG A 504 19.74 -17.13 -30.22
CA ARG A 504 18.69 -16.13 -30.34
C ARG A 504 17.27 -16.70 -30.21
N LEU A 505 16.43 -16.03 -29.44
CA LEU A 505 14.97 -16.19 -29.43
C LEU A 505 14.35 -14.90 -29.98
N THR A 506 13.60 -14.99 -31.08
CA THR A 506 12.94 -13.83 -31.72
C THR A 506 11.45 -13.85 -31.45
N ASP A 507 10.86 -12.70 -31.15
CA ASP A 507 9.42 -12.43 -31.03
C ASP A 507 9.10 -11.10 -31.75
N VAL A 508 8.59 -11.20 -32.97
CA VAL A 508 8.34 -10.02 -33.83
C VAL A 508 7.17 -9.16 -33.37
N THR A 509 6.41 -9.61 -32.37
CA THR A 509 5.29 -8.85 -31.78
C THR A 509 5.76 -7.83 -30.76
N ARG A 510 7.06 -7.83 -30.44
CA ARG A 510 7.66 -7.00 -29.40
C ARG A 510 8.41 -5.81 -29.99
N SER A 511 8.60 -4.80 -29.14
CA SER A 511 9.38 -3.61 -29.44
C SER A 511 10.08 -3.17 -28.16
N TRP A 512 11.03 -3.98 -27.70
CA TRP A 512 11.78 -3.71 -26.48
C TRP A 512 12.85 -2.65 -26.68
N GLU A 513 13.21 -1.94 -25.62
CA GLU A 513 14.46 -1.21 -25.58
C GLU A 513 15.65 -2.18 -25.63
N ALA A 514 16.72 -1.78 -26.32
CA ALA A 514 17.96 -2.55 -26.35
C ALA A 514 18.47 -2.85 -24.93
N ASP A 515 18.85 -4.11 -24.69
CA ASP A 515 19.31 -4.65 -23.41
C ASP A 515 18.36 -4.47 -22.20
N ARG A 516 17.08 -4.15 -22.40
CA ARG A 516 16.03 -4.11 -21.35
C ARG A 516 15.98 -5.36 -20.46
N TRP A 517 16.21 -6.53 -21.05
CA TRP A 517 16.10 -7.84 -20.40
C TRP A 517 17.45 -8.45 -20.04
N LYS A 518 18.55 -7.71 -20.24
CA LYS A 518 19.89 -8.17 -19.90
C LYS A 518 20.01 -8.48 -18.41
N GLY A 519 20.43 -9.70 -18.09
CA GLY A 519 20.56 -10.19 -16.72
C GLY A 519 19.33 -10.92 -16.17
N TYR A 520 18.17 -10.82 -16.82
CA TYR A 520 16.99 -11.64 -16.52
C TYR A 520 17.22 -13.08 -17.00
N PHE A 521 16.28 -13.97 -16.66
CA PHE A 521 16.24 -15.34 -17.11
C PHE A 521 15.06 -15.54 -18.05
N VAL A 522 15.23 -16.40 -19.05
CA VAL A 522 14.16 -16.83 -19.94
C VAL A 522 13.96 -18.33 -19.81
N ARG A 523 12.74 -18.74 -19.49
CA ARG A 523 12.29 -20.11 -19.68
C ARG A 523 11.68 -20.20 -21.07
N TYR A 524 12.21 -21.05 -21.92
CA TYR A 524 11.81 -21.17 -23.33
C TYR A 524 11.40 -22.60 -23.72
N ALA A 525 11.42 -23.54 -22.76
CA ALA A 525 10.88 -24.87 -22.91
C ALA A 525 10.50 -25.42 -21.51
N PRO A 526 9.50 -26.31 -21.41
CA PRO A 526 9.10 -26.89 -20.13
C PRO A 526 10.19 -27.78 -19.53
N ASP A 527 10.93 -28.52 -20.36
CA ASP A 527 11.87 -29.57 -19.97
C ASP A 527 13.34 -29.13 -19.95
N LEU A 528 13.62 -27.86 -20.26
CA LEU A 528 14.97 -27.30 -20.24
C LEU A 528 15.13 -26.30 -19.10
N PRO A 529 16.34 -26.18 -18.53
CA PRO A 529 16.59 -25.15 -17.53
C PRO A 529 16.47 -23.76 -18.17
N PRO A 530 15.97 -22.75 -17.44
CA PRO A 530 15.99 -21.38 -17.92
C PRO A 530 17.42 -20.89 -18.15
N VAL A 531 17.59 -20.01 -19.13
CA VAL A 531 18.89 -19.45 -19.51
C VAL A 531 18.95 -17.96 -19.20
N ARG A 532 20.13 -17.48 -18.82
CA ARG A 532 20.35 -16.05 -18.55
C ARG A 532 20.43 -15.27 -19.85
N ILE A 533 19.70 -14.17 -19.93
CA ILE A 533 19.69 -13.26 -21.09
C ILE A 533 20.96 -12.40 -21.05
N LEU A 534 21.75 -12.46 -22.12
CA LEU A 534 23.02 -11.74 -22.28
C LEU A 534 22.83 -10.35 -22.90
N GLY A 535 21.71 -10.14 -23.59
CA GLY A 535 21.30 -8.87 -24.19
C GLY A 535 20.00 -9.06 -24.97
N ASN A 536 19.45 -7.96 -25.48
CA ASN A 536 18.30 -8.03 -26.41
C ASN A 536 18.30 -6.83 -27.37
N ASP A 537 17.70 -7.03 -28.54
CA ASP A 537 17.27 -5.93 -29.42
C ASP A 537 15.74 -5.73 -29.30
N ALA A 538 15.14 -5.00 -30.23
CA ALA A 538 13.72 -4.70 -30.20
C ALA A 538 12.81 -5.94 -30.24
N THR A 539 13.28 -7.04 -30.82
CA THR A 539 12.47 -8.25 -31.06
C THR A 539 13.15 -9.54 -30.64
N SER A 540 14.43 -9.51 -30.26
CA SER A 540 15.22 -10.71 -30.02
C SER A 540 15.91 -10.70 -28.66
N LEU A 541 15.84 -11.82 -27.94
CA LEU A 541 16.68 -12.11 -26.78
C LEU A 541 17.94 -12.87 -27.22
N LEU A 542 19.09 -12.49 -26.69
CA LEU A 542 20.38 -13.15 -26.92
C LEU A 542 20.76 -13.98 -25.69
N ALA A 543 20.90 -15.28 -25.86
CA ALA A 543 21.34 -16.23 -24.82
C ALA A 543 21.83 -17.54 -25.46
N SER A 544 22.43 -18.43 -24.69
CA SER A 544 22.79 -19.78 -25.16
C SER A 544 21.59 -20.71 -25.06
N PHE A 545 20.81 -20.82 -26.14
CA PHE A 545 19.64 -21.67 -26.22
C PHE A 545 19.99 -23.06 -26.80
N ALA A 546 19.19 -24.06 -26.42
CA ALA A 546 19.12 -25.29 -27.21
C ALA A 546 18.36 -25.03 -28.51
N TYR A 547 18.82 -25.58 -29.63
CA TYR A 547 18.10 -25.48 -30.90
C TYR A 547 16.71 -26.13 -30.78
N GLY A 548 15.68 -25.48 -31.31
CA GLY A 548 14.32 -25.98 -31.20
C GLY A 548 13.32 -25.19 -32.05
N THR A 549 12.06 -25.62 -32.02
CA THR A 549 10.97 -24.91 -32.67
C THR A 549 10.49 -23.73 -31.83
N PRO A 550 9.89 -22.70 -32.44
CA PRO A 550 9.28 -21.61 -31.68
C PRO A 550 8.27 -22.15 -30.67
N SER A 551 8.31 -21.64 -29.44
CA SER A 551 7.41 -22.05 -28.36
C SER A 551 7.12 -20.90 -27.40
N ALA A 552 6.28 -21.16 -26.39
CA ALA A 552 6.00 -20.23 -25.32
C ALA A 552 7.25 -20.00 -24.46
N TYR A 553 7.46 -18.75 -24.07
CA TYR A 553 8.56 -18.38 -23.19
C TYR A 553 8.11 -17.38 -22.13
N THR A 554 8.76 -17.45 -20.98
CA THR A 554 8.61 -16.48 -19.90
C THR A 554 9.92 -15.78 -19.60
N ILE A 555 9.89 -14.46 -19.44
CA ILE A 555 11.02 -13.70 -18.89
C ILE A 555 10.72 -13.47 -17.42
N TYR A 556 11.66 -13.85 -16.56
CA TYR A 556 11.54 -13.71 -15.13
C TYR A 556 12.84 -13.26 -14.49
N MET A 557 12.72 -12.65 -13.32
CA MET A 557 13.85 -12.27 -12.48
C MET A 557 14.02 -13.31 -11.38
N GLN A 558 15.27 -13.70 -11.15
CA GLN A 558 15.61 -14.41 -9.93
C GLN A 558 15.71 -13.39 -8.81
N TRP A 559 14.80 -13.48 -7.84
CA TRP A 559 14.87 -12.69 -6.62
C TRP A 559 16.17 -13.00 -5.90
N GLU A 560 16.84 -11.99 -5.36
CA GLU A 560 18.00 -12.15 -4.49
C GLU A 560 17.74 -11.52 -3.12
N TYR A 561 18.60 -11.87 -2.15
CA TYR A 561 18.55 -11.31 -0.80
C TYR A 561 18.63 -9.78 -0.82
N VAL A 562 17.73 -9.16 -0.06
CA VAL A 562 17.73 -7.74 0.26
C VAL A 562 17.59 -7.58 1.77
N PRO A 563 18.42 -6.79 2.45
CA PRO A 563 18.31 -6.62 3.88
C PRO A 563 17.05 -5.82 4.28
N ALA A 564 16.47 -6.19 5.43
CA ALA A 564 15.37 -5.47 6.06
C ALA A 564 15.89 -4.33 6.94
N THR A 565 15.35 -3.12 6.73
CA THR A 565 15.66 -1.92 7.52
C THR A 565 14.37 -1.13 7.85
N PRO A 566 13.60 -1.57 8.86
CA PRO A 566 12.36 -0.90 9.27
C PRO A 566 12.51 0.60 9.57
N LEU A 567 13.60 1.02 10.23
CA LEU A 567 13.88 2.42 10.51
C LEU A 567 15.26 2.82 9.98
N ASN A 568 15.30 3.84 9.12
CA ASN A 568 16.52 4.41 8.54
C ASN A 568 16.58 5.92 8.81
N ILE A 569 17.64 6.37 9.48
CA ILE A 569 17.88 7.77 9.82
C ILE A 569 19.05 8.29 8.99
N ALA A 570 18.75 9.12 7.99
CA ALA A 570 19.71 9.83 7.16
C ALA A 570 19.47 11.36 7.27
N SER A 571 19.25 11.84 8.50
CA SER A 571 19.06 13.27 8.81
C SER A 571 20.40 13.96 8.92
N TYR A 572 20.68 14.93 8.05
CA TYR A 572 21.99 15.56 7.96
C TYR A 572 22.08 16.90 8.70
N ASP A 573 21.08 17.24 9.52
CA ASP A 573 21.11 18.40 10.41
C ASP A 573 21.28 17.95 11.87
N PRO A 574 22.36 18.39 12.56
CA PRO A 574 22.56 18.09 13.99
C PRO A 574 21.43 18.59 14.89
N ASN A 575 20.68 19.61 14.46
CA ASN A 575 19.60 20.23 15.22
C ASN A 575 18.25 19.94 14.57
N ALA A 576 18.12 18.78 13.90
CA ALA A 576 16.91 18.46 13.17
C ALA A 576 15.69 18.26 14.08
N MET A 577 15.85 17.90 15.35
CA MET A 577 14.74 17.73 16.31
C MET A 577 13.68 16.73 15.85
N ASN A 578 14.06 15.65 15.15
CA ASN A 578 13.12 14.60 14.78
C ASN A 578 12.85 13.68 15.98
N GLU A 579 11.59 13.36 16.23
CA GLU A 579 11.14 12.49 17.34
C GLU A 579 10.47 11.24 16.79
N ILE A 580 10.91 10.07 17.27
CA ILE A 580 10.46 8.75 16.85
C ILE A 580 10.11 7.97 18.11
N ARG A 581 8.81 7.76 18.36
CA ARG A 581 8.33 7.12 19.59
C ARG A 581 7.10 6.26 19.46
N ASP A 582 6.88 5.34 20.40
CA ASP A 582 5.67 4.50 20.44
C ASP A 582 5.42 3.68 19.16
N ASN A 583 6.46 3.39 18.38
CA ASN A 583 6.34 2.58 17.16
C ASN A 583 6.72 1.13 17.43
N THR A 584 6.19 0.23 16.59
CA THR A 584 6.62 -1.17 16.51
C THR A 584 7.36 -1.41 15.21
N PHE A 585 8.59 -1.87 15.28
CA PHE A 585 9.46 -2.19 14.15
C PHE A 585 9.86 -3.66 14.20
N VAL A 586 9.59 -4.41 13.14
CA VAL A 586 9.88 -5.83 13.03
C VAL A 586 10.71 -6.07 11.76
N ALA A 587 11.92 -6.62 11.91
CA ALA A 587 12.80 -7.02 10.81
C ALA A 587 13.11 -8.51 10.90
N LEU A 588 12.52 -9.31 10.02
CA LEU A 588 12.71 -10.76 9.99
C LEU A 588 13.33 -11.21 8.68
N SER A 589 14.27 -12.13 8.78
CA SER A 589 14.93 -12.75 7.63
C SER A 589 14.80 -14.27 7.70
N GLU A 590 14.22 -14.90 6.66
CA GLU A 590 14.05 -16.36 6.56
C GLU A 590 15.34 -17.12 6.18
N TYR A 591 16.48 -16.43 6.11
CA TYR A 591 17.76 -16.98 5.65
C TYR A 591 18.65 -17.32 6.85
N PRO A 592 19.44 -18.42 6.78
CA PRO A 592 20.30 -18.80 7.89
C PRO A 592 21.60 -17.98 7.99
N VAL A 593 22.04 -17.35 6.89
CA VAL A 593 23.36 -16.70 6.80
C VAL A 593 23.23 -15.21 6.54
N GLU A 594 23.96 -14.41 7.32
CA GLU A 594 24.10 -12.98 7.11
C GLU A 594 24.74 -12.69 5.75
N ARG A 595 24.14 -11.74 5.00
CA ARG A 595 24.80 -11.16 3.83
C ARG A 595 25.06 -9.69 4.06
N ILE A 596 26.34 -9.33 4.11
CA ILE A 596 26.85 -7.97 4.22
C ILE A 596 27.58 -7.62 2.93
N GLY A 597 27.19 -6.51 2.32
CA GLY A 597 27.82 -5.91 1.16
C GLY A 597 28.14 -4.45 1.45
N THR A 598 28.77 -3.77 0.48
CA THR A 598 28.99 -2.31 0.49
C THR A 598 27.78 -1.58 -0.09
N TYR A 599 27.69 -0.25 0.00
CA TYR A 599 26.61 0.52 -0.65
C TYR A 599 26.32 0.09 -2.10
N GLY A 600 25.05 -0.26 -2.38
CA GLY A 600 24.61 -0.81 -3.67
C GLY A 600 24.84 -2.32 -3.86
N ASP A 601 25.52 -2.99 -2.93
CA ASP A 601 25.58 -4.44 -2.76
C ASP A 601 24.88 -4.82 -1.45
N SER A 602 24.06 -5.87 -1.48
CA SER A 602 23.11 -6.17 -0.40
C SER A 602 23.78 -6.27 0.97
N GLY A 603 23.23 -5.61 1.98
CA GLY A 603 23.51 -5.92 3.40
C GLY A 603 24.13 -4.79 4.21
N GLU A 604 24.57 -3.69 3.58
CA GLU A 604 25.20 -2.56 4.26
C GLU A 604 24.29 -1.91 5.31
N TRP A 605 22.97 -1.93 5.11
CA TRP A 605 22.00 -1.22 5.96
C TRP A 605 21.12 -2.16 6.80
N ALA A 606 21.43 -3.46 6.83
CA ALA A 606 20.68 -4.47 7.55
C ALA A 606 20.67 -4.19 9.07
N SER A 607 19.54 -3.74 9.61
CA SER A 607 19.29 -3.61 11.05
C SER A 607 17.90 -3.05 11.28
N THR A 608 17.32 -3.27 12.46
CA THR A 608 16.04 -2.61 12.81
C THR A 608 16.12 -1.08 12.80
N LEU A 609 17.25 -0.54 13.27
CA LEU A 609 17.60 0.89 13.25
C LEU A 609 18.94 1.06 12.53
N HIS A 610 18.94 1.76 11.39
CA HIS A 610 20.15 2.09 10.66
C HIS A 610 20.39 3.60 10.60
N LEU A 611 21.63 4.02 10.87
CA LEU A 611 22.09 5.41 10.85
C LEU A 611 22.99 5.66 9.64
N VAL A 612 22.63 6.64 8.81
CA VAL A 612 23.35 6.96 7.57
C VAL A 612 23.86 8.37 7.62
N GLY A 613 25.17 8.56 7.46
CA GLY A 613 25.72 9.91 7.29
C GLY A 613 25.62 10.79 8.53
N MET A 614 25.60 10.19 9.73
CA MET A 614 25.45 10.89 11.01
C MET A 614 26.78 11.47 11.53
N ASP A 615 27.60 11.98 10.61
CA ASP A 615 28.97 12.52 10.81
C ASP A 615 29.01 14.05 10.60
N LYS A 616 27.98 14.77 11.07
CA LYS A 616 27.77 16.22 10.84
C LYS A 616 28.06 17.09 12.07
N GLY A 617 28.64 16.51 13.12
CA GLY A 617 28.98 17.17 14.38
C GLY A 617 27.82 17.23 15.37
N GLU A 618 28.16 17.51 16.63
CA GLU A 618 27.21 17.57 17.74
C GLU A 618 26.13 18.65 17.55
N ALA A 619 24.97 18.41 18.18
CA ALA A 619 23.90 19.38 18.26
C ALA A 619 24.26 20.52 19.23
N GLN A 620 23.56 21.66 19.11
CA GLN A 620 23.63 22.71 20.12
C GLN A 620 23.07 22.20 21.46
N PRO A 621 23.48 22.77 22.61
CA PRO A 621 22.96 22.37 23.91
C PRO A 621 21.42 22.40 23.95
N GLY A 622 20.80 21.26 24.28
CA GLY A 622 19.34 21.10 24.32
C GLY A 622 18.72 20.59 23.02
N ASN A 623 19.47 20.54 21.92
CA ASN A 623 19.02 20.01 20.64
C ASN A 623 19.51 18.57 20.41
N TYR A 624 18.93 17.93 19.41
CA TYR A 624 19.34 16.62 18.90
C TYR A 624 18.98 16.51 17.41
N SER A 625 19.59 15.55 16.72
CA SER A 625 19.22 15.24 15.34
C SER A 625 18.03 14.30 15.28
N ALA A 626 18.08 13.24 16.10
CA ALA A 626 16.99 12.28 16.26
C ALA A 626 16.88 11.85 17.72
N TYR A 627 15.65 11.80 18.23
CA TYR A 627 15.31 11.22 19.51
C TYR A 627 14.41 10.00 19.28
N ILE A 628 14.93 8.82 19.60
CA ILE A 628 14.34 7.52 19.33
C ILE A 628 14.05 6.88 20.69
N HIS A 629 12.79 6.85 21.10
CA HIS A 629 12.42 6.37 22.43
C HIS A 629 11.05 5.68 22.49
N ASP A 630 10.81 4.86 23.52
CA ASP A 630 9.54 4.12 23.69
C ASP A 630 9.16 3.22 22.50
N ASN A 631 10.10 2.87 21.63
CA ASN A 631 9.82 2.00 20.49
C ASN A 631 10.08 0.53 20.84
N ARG A 632 9.39 -0.35 20.12
CA ARG A 632 9.61 -1.80 20.17
C ARG A 632 10.28 -2.25 18.89
N PHE A 633 11.49 -2.78 18.99
CA PHE A 633 12.24 -3.36 17.89
C PHE A 633 12.30 -4.88 18.04
N THR A 634 11.89 -5.62 17.02
CA THR A 634 12.00 -7.09 16.98
C THR A 634 12.82 -7.51 15.76
N SER A 635 13.82 -8.36 15.96
CA SER A 635 14.58 -8.94 14.85
C SER A 635 15.17 -10.30 15.18
N ASN A 636 15.46 -11.11 14.18
CA ASN A 636 16.31 -12.29 14.31
C ASN A 636 17.77 -12.02 13.86
N HIS A 637 18.16 -10.74 13.72
CA HIS A 637 19.50 -10.35 13.28
C HIS A 637 19.98 -9.03 13.95
N LEU A 638 20.48 -8.03 13.21
CA LEU A 638 21.07 -6.80 13.76
C LEU A 638 20.00 -5.82 14.28
N PHE A 639 20.32 -5.08 15.35
CA PHE A 639 19.41 -4.10 15.92
C PHE A 639 19.79 -2.66 15.61
N VAL A 640 21.04 -2.26 15.91
CA VAL A 640 21.53 -0.90 15.64
C VAL A 640 22.77 -0.96 14.76
N SER A 641 22.79 -0.22 13.66
CA SER A 641 24.00 -0.10 12.85
C SER A 641 24.18 1.26 12.19
N ALA A 642 25.40 1.54 11.74
CA ALA A 642 25.73 2.77 11.00
C ALA A 642 26.60 2.49 9.77
N ASP A 643 26.53 3.37 8.75
CA ASP A 643 27.44 3.32 7.59
C ASP A 643 28.84 3.91 7.91
N ARG A 644 28.91 4.77 8.92
CA ARG A 644 30.11 5.49 9.35
C ARG A 644 30.03 5.85 10.84
N THR A 645 31.08 6.50 11.36
CA THR A 645 31.11 7.07 12.71
C THR A 645 29.93 8.01 12.96
N VAL A 646 29.33 7.92 14.15
CA VAL A 646 28.23 8.77 14.59
C VAL A 646 28.78 9.82 15.55
N ASP A 647 28.91 11.07 15.09
CA ASP A 647 29.38 12.21 15.91
C ASP A 647 28.27 13.25 16.18
N MET A 648 27.07 12.98 15.65
CA MET A 648 25.88 13.78 15.91
C MET A 648 25.18 13.34 17.19
N THR A 649 24.44 14.27 17.81
CA THR A 649 23.59 13.98 18.97
C THR A 649 22.36 13.18 18.55
N VAL A 650 22.48 11.85 18.63
CA VAL A 650 21.39 10.88 18.44
C VAL A 650 21.06 10.25 19.78
N ARG A 651 19.81 10.39 20.22
CA ARG A 651 19.33 9.87 21.51
C ARG A 651 18.56 8.58 21.27
N VAL A 652 19.07 7.46 21.77
CA VAL A 652 18.40 6.15 21.72
C VAL A 652 18.12 5.74 23.16
N GLU A 653 16.88 5.95 23.61
CA GLU A 653 16.52 5.85 25.03
C GLU A 653 15.23 5.08 25.22
N GLU A 654 15.06 4.32 26.31
CA GLU A 654 13.79 3.70 26.72
C GLU A 654 13.13 2.79 25.65
N ASN A 655 13.92 2.27 24.71
CA ASN A 655 13.42 1.33 23.70
C ASN A 655 13.52 -0.12 24.20
N ILE A 656 12.70 -1.00 23.62
CA ILE A 656 12.74 -2.45 23.83
C ILE A 656 13.24 -3.13 22.56
N PHE A 657 14.43 -3.72 22.62
CA PHE A 657 15.01 -4.54 21.55
C PHE A 657 14.82 -6.02 21.87
N THR A 658 14.11 -6.76 21.04
CA THR A 658 13.73 -8.16 21.26
C THR A 658 14.27 -9.06 20.16
N LEU A 659 15.08 -10.05 20.55
CA LEU A 659 15.47 -11.15 19.66
C LEU A 659 14.23 -12.02 19.40
N SER A 660 13.81 -12.10 18.14
CA SER A 660 12.58 -12.76 17.74
C SER A 660 12.59 -14.25 18.07
N SER A 661 11.46 -14.76 18.57
CA SER A 661 11.19 -16.20 18.70
C SER A 661 10.49 -16.79 17.47
N GLU A 662 10.07 -15.96 16.51
CA GLU A 662 9.37 -16.39 15.29
C GLU A 662 10.31 -17.13 14.33
N LEU A 663 11.55 -16.66 14.22
CA LEU A 663 12.60 -17.25 13.41
C LEU A 663 13.90 -17.35 14.23
N PRO A 664 14.72 -18.38 14.00
CA PRO A 664 15.99 -18.51 14.70
C PRO A 664 16.92 -17.31 14.38
N PRO A 665 17.83 -16.94 15.31
CA PRO A 665 18.85 -15.95 15.03
C PRO A 665 19.71 -16.33 13.82
N LEU A 666 20.03 -15.34 12.98
CA LEU A 666 20.96 -15.52 11.86
C LEU A 666 22.36 -15.85 12.38
N GLU A 667 23.11 -16.65 11.60
CA GLU A 667 24.53 -16.87 11.87
C GLU A 667 25.28 -15.52 11.88
N GLY A 668 26.07 -15.29 12.92
CA GLY A 668 26.77 -14.01 13.10
C GLY A 668 25.93 -12.89 13.74
N HIS A 669 24.72 -13.22 14.25
CA HIS A 669 23.91 -12.27 15.02
C HIS A 669 24.73 -11.55 16.09
N ARG A 670 24.61 -10.22 16.09
CA ARG A 670 25.16 -9.30 17.08
C ARG A 670 24.23 -8.11 17.25
N PRO A 671 24.08 -7.54 18.45
CA PRO A 671 23.16 -6.41 18.64
C PRO A 671 23.56 -5.17 17.83
N PHE A 672 24.86 -4.89 17.73
CA PHE A 672 25.42 -3.69 17.09
C PHE A 672 26.34 -4.01 15.92
N ARG A 673 26.37 -3.13 14.91
CA ARG A 673 27.35 -3.19 13.82
C ARG A 673 27.83 -1.78 13.43
N ASN A 674 29.15 -1.62 13.28
CA ASN A 674 29.78 -0.34 12.94
C ASN A 674 29.38 0.80 13.89
N ILE A 675 29.12 0.45 15.15
CA ILE A 675 28.88 1.40 16.22
C ILE A 675 30.19 1.52 16.98
N ASP A 676 30.71 2.75 17.08
CA ASP A 676 31.92 2.98 17.85
C ASP A 676 31.61 2.99 19.36
N ARG A 677 32.68 2.92 20.16
CA ARG A 677 32.55 2.82 21.61
C ARG A 677 31.84 4.03 22.24
N PRO A 678 32.18 5.29 21.91
CA PRO A 678 31.48 6.44 22.47
C PRO A 678 29.97 6.38 22.23
N PHE A 679 29.53 6.06 21.00
CA PHE A 679 28.10 5.99 20.72
C PHE A 679 27.44 4.77 21.38
N ALA A 680 28.10 3.60 21.43
CA ALA A 680 27.61 2.43 22.16
C ALA A 680 27.38 2.74 23.65
N GLU A 681 28.25 3.51 24.29
CA GLU A 681 28.11 3.93 25.69
C GLU A 681 26.87 4.83 25.88
N THR A 682 26.51 5.67 24.91
CA THR A 682 25.27 6.46 24.96
C THR A 682 24.01 5.59 24.86
N ILE A 683 24.00 4.58 23.98
CA ILE A 683 22.89 3.62 23.85
C ILE A 683 22.73 2.83 25.16
N ALA A 684 23.84 2.40 25.77
CA ALA A 684 23.82 1.68 27.03
C ALA A 684 23.31 2.53 28.20
N ALA A 685 23.60 3.85 28.18
CA ALA A 685 23.13 4.79 29.21
C ALA A 685 21.64 5.16 29.06
N GLY A 686 21.06 5.01 27.88
CA GLY A 686 19.68 5.40 27.57
C GLY A 686 18.57 4.52 28.16
N ALA A 687 18.84 3.66 29.14
CA ALA A 687 17.82 2.78 29.75
C ALA A 687 17.07 1.85 28.76
N ASN A 688 17.71 1.47 27.64
CA ASN A 688 17.14 0.51 26.69
C ASN A 688 17.12 -0.92 27.27
N ALA A 689 16.06 -1.67 26.97
CA ALA A 689 15.93 -3.09 27.31
C ALA A 689 16.35 -3.98 26.14
N PHE A 690 17.15 -5.02 26.41
CA PHE A 690 17.55 -6.03 25.42
C PHE A 690 17.06 -7.41 25.88
N VAL A 691 16.08 -7.96 25.16
CA VAL A 691 15.42 -9.23 25.48
C VAL A 691 15.96 -10.33 24.58
N GLY A 692 16.47 -11.41 25.18
CA GLY A 692 17.01 -12.56 24.46
C GLY A 692 18.43 -12.38 23.91
N MET A 693 19.12 -11.29 24.25
CA MET A 693 20.49 -10.99 23.81
C MET A 693 21.25 -10.13 24.83
N THR A 694 22.55 -9.97 24.66
CA THR A 694 23.39 -9.06 25.46
C THR A 694 24.25 -8.22 24.53
N PRO A 695 24.12 -6.88 24.53
CA PRO A 695 25.02 -6.01 23.79
C PRO A 695 26.46 -6.16 24.26
N GLU A 696 27.40 -6.25 23.33
CA GLU A 696 28.82 -6.14 23.64
C GLU A 696 29.11 -4.72 24.15
N ARG A 697 29.89 -4.60 25.24
CA ARG A 697 30.21 -3.34 25.92
C ARG A 697 31.50 -2.71 25.40
#